data_AF-A0AAI8TYA1-F1
#
_entry.id   AF-A0AAI8TYA1-F1
#
_cell.length_a   1.000
_cell.length_b   1.000
_cell.length_c   1.000
_cell.angle_alpha   90.00
_cell.angle_beta   90.00
_cell.angle_gamma   90.00
#
_symmetry.space_group_name_H-M   'P 1'
#
loop_
_entity.id
_entity.type
_entity.pdbx_description
1 polymer ?
#
loop_
_entity_poly.entity_id
_entity_poly.type
_entity_poly.pdbx_seq_one_letter_code
_entity_poly.pdbx_strand_id
1 'polypeptide(L)'
;MPAGRLRTPNLLRPVGSSRWGMGMILALALGAILIVPAMAGHAEAGSAAALGFVLTAVPELPTTRRAAAETMVARAASVVAWGVIVVLSTPYPAALLVVTVAAAMFGAVVPRVGATAGLAVVLLASDLDGARGLGALWPYALGAAVVFAAWAVWSGFARRGPDEGGSPRAAPGWQHALRVGAAVGVAASAVTLLPVDLVGGHWLVTSVLLTIQPSQSQTGMRLAQRLSGNAVGAVIAALLLGAQPPAPVTVGVTIVLFMLAMALRPVNYTWWAITGPPVLLVISEYPELFPWYEGGVRLAMNLAGAAIVAVVVFAIPTLIRTCREPRPVCTSSQLSDSVYKIQTDSGGCVTTLLVEDIGLLVHGDATRKPLRDTTLLIEDGRIAGIGVDHPHPDRVLSAGGLTVIPGLVDGHVHPTFGEWTPAQNSIGWIGNYLHGGTTSMVSAGELHIPGLDFGALTPELVLSIAITSKHTTGRARPSGVKVGAGTVLLVPGMTEEHFDRAHREGIDQLKFIFYDWNRLGDGEAQRYVEWAHQRGMTVKMHSGGVSRSGSSRVAGRDVVAAVRPDIVGHISGGPIPPPDEDIVAIIADVPTAHIEVCSSMNFRATKLVAEQLSARGELGRLTLGTDTPGGTGVIPRGMLRNICFLASICGVDPVAAVAAATGQTAKAHGLDTGVLTEGAPADLLVLGPITGSTAGDALECFALGDLPGIATVLVDGVPLVETRSQQTPPPSRSVSWRGELTPATAPARVTGCC
;
A
#
# COMPACT_ATOMS: atom_id res chain seq x y z
N MET A 1 2.91 -2.62 17.66
CA MET A 1 2.91 -1.31 16.95
C MET A 1 3.19 -0.22 17.96
N PRO A 2 4.14 0.70 17.77
CA PRO A 2 4.06 1.97 18.48
C PRO A 2 3.06 2.88 17.75
N ALA A 3 2.26 3.60 18.53
CA ALA A 3 1.15 4.43 18.06
C ALA A 3 1.65 5.59 17.16
N GLY A 4 1.76 5.35 15.86
CA GLY A 4 1.95 6.40 14.86
C GLY A 4 0.71 7.29 14.80
N ARG A 5 0.88 8.58 15.07
CA ARG A 5 -0.17 9.61 15.07
C ARG A 5 -1.07 9.47 13.83
N LEU A 6 -2.29 8.98 14.04
CA LEU A 6 -3.40 9.15 13.09
C LEU A 6 -3.63 10.66 12.92
N ARG A 7 -3.08 11.27 11.87
CA ARG A 7 -3.37 12.66 11.53
C ARG A 7 -4.84 12.74 11.11
N THR A 8 -5.63 13.60 11.77
CA THR A 8 -7.03 13.94 11.49
C THR A 8 -7.42 14.01 10.00
N PRO A 9 -6.60 14.59 9.09
CA PRO A 9 -6.93 14.63 7.66
C PRO A 9 -7.08 13.26 6.98
N ASN A 10 -6.41 12.21 7.44
CA ASN A 10 -6.57 10.86 6.87
C ASN A 10 -7.87 10.17 7.33
N LEU A 11 -8.42 10.59 8.47
CA LEU A 11 -9.61 9.98 9.06
C LEU A 11 -10.89 10.41 8.34
N LEU A 12 -10.93 11.66 7.85
CA LEU A 12 -12.08 12.26 7.17
C LEU A 12 -11.98 12.27 5.63
N ARG A 13 -10.91 11.71 5.05
CA ARG A 13 -10.72 11.67 3.60
C ARG A 13 -11.88 10.93 2.90
N PRO A 14 -12.53 11.51 1.89
CA PRO A 14 -13.59 10.84 1.14
C PRO A 14 -13.03 9.68 0.29
N VAL A 15 -13.71 8.54 0.29
CA VAL A 15 -13.34 7.32 -0.46
C VAL A 15 -14.38 6.89 -1.50
N GLY A 16 -15.50 7.61 -1.59
CA GLY A 16 -16.60 7.32 -2.51
C GLY A 16 -17.58 8.48 -2.63
N SER A 17 -18.62 8.33 -3.45
CA SER A 17 -19.64 9.35 -3.69
C SER A 17 -20.85 9.22 -2.74
N SER A 18 -21.43 10.36 -2.35
CA SER A 18 -22.64 10.38 -1.54
C SER A 18 -23.86 9.82 -2.27
N ARG A 19 -24.76 9.14 -1.54
CA ARG A 19 -25.99 8.56 -2.08
C ARG A 19 -27.27 9.23 -1.54
N TRP A 20 -27.39 10.54 -1.76
CA TRP A 20 -28.50 11.35 -1.23
C TRP A 20 -29.89 10.83 -1.62
N GLY A 21 -30.10 10.44 -2.88
CA GLY A 21 -31.41 9.94 -3.33
C GLY A 21 -31.85 8.66 -2.63
N MET A 22 -30.94 7.71 -2.42
CA MET A 22 -31.24 6.46 -1.70
C MET A 22 -31.45 6.75 -0.20
N GLY A 23 -30.58 7.57 0.39
CA GLY A 23 -30.68 7.96 1.79
C GLY A 23 -31.99 8.66 2.13
N MET A 24 -32.46 9.58 1.27
CA MET A 24 -33.72 10.30 1.44
C MET A 24 -34.92 9.33 1.46
N ILE A 25 -35.02 8.44 0.46
CA ILE A 25 -36.17 7.52 0.35
C ILE A 25 -36.20 6.53 1.52
N LEU A 26 -35.04 6.01 1.94
CA LEU A 26 -34.96 5.15 3.12
C LEU A 26 -35.30 5.89 4.41
N ALA A 27 -34.91 7.16 4.55
CA ALA A 27 -35.23 7.98 5.72
C ALA A 27 -36.71 8.33 5.81
N LEU A 28 -37.36 8.63 4.69
CA LEU A 28 -38.81 8.84 4.65
C LEU A 28 -39.57 7.55 5.02
N ALA A 29 -39.11 6.40 4.54
CA ALA A 29 -39.68 5.11 4.91
C ALA A 29 -39.53 4.80 6.40
N LEU A 30 -38.35 5.06 6.99
CA LEU A 30 -38.12 4.93 8.43
C LEU A 30 -39.03 5.88 9.22
N GLY A 31 -39.19 7.12 8.78
CA GLY A 31 -40.11 8.08 9.38
C GLY A 31 -41.56 7.57 9.39
N ALA A 32 -42.02 7.02 8.27
CA ALA A 32 -43.36 6.42 8.18
C ALA A 32 -43.53 5.24 9.15
N ILE A 33 -42.51 4.38 9.30
CA ILE A 33 -42.51 3.26 10.26
C ILE A 33 -42.64 3.75 11.72
N LEU A 34 -42.07 4.91 12.05
CA LEU A 34 -42.16 5.47 13.41
C LEU A 34 -43.47 6.25 13.65
N ILE A 35 -43.93 7.01 12.66
CA ILE A 35 -45.08 7.92 12.80
C ILE A 35 -46.40 7.16 12.75
N VAL A 36 -46.59 6.28 11.76
CA VAL A 36 -47.90 5.65 11.50
C VAL A 36 -48.35 4.77 12.66
N PRO A 37 -47.51 3.84 13.20
CA PRO A 37 -47.88 3.05 14.37
C PRO A 37 -48.06 3.92 15.62
N ALA A 38 -47.24 4.97 15.81
CA ALA A 38 -47.38 5.87 16.95
C ALA A 38 -48.73 6.62 16.95
N MET A 39 -49.20 7.08 15.78
CA MET A 39 -50.53 7.70 15.64
C MET A 39 -51.66 6.72 15.94
N ALA A 40 -51.42 5.42 15.75
CA ALA A 40 -52.37 4.35 16.07
C ALA A 40 -52.25 3.83 17.52
N GLY A 41 -51.39 4.43 18.36
CA GLY A 41 -51.17 3.96 19.74
C GLY A 41 -50.26 2.73 19.87
N HIS A 42 -49.53 2.36 18.80
CA HIS A 42 -48.66 1.20 18.72
C HIS A 42 -47.19 1.60 18.44
N ALA A 43 -46.66 2.58 19.18
CA ALA A 43 -45.32 3.12 18.97
C ALA A 43 -44.21 2.06 19.11
N GLU A 44 -44.35 1.12 20.05
CA GLU A 44 -43.42 0.01 20.27
C GLU A 44 -43.30 -0.91 19.04
N ALA A 45 -44.43 -1.22 18.38
CA ALA A 45 -44.42 -2.00 17.14
C ALA A 45 -43.71 -1.26 16.01
N GLY A 46 -43.81 0.07 15.98
CA GLY A 46 -43.04 0.94 15.09
C GLY A 46 -41.53 0.89 15.39
N SER A 47 -41.16 0.88 16.67
CA SER A 47 -39.77 0.75 17.14
C SER A 47 -39.14 -0.58 16.70
N ALA A 48 -39.80 -1.70 16.96
CA ALA A 48 -39.36 -3.03 16.54
C ALA A 48 -39.26 -3.15 15.00
N ALA A 49 -40.22 -2.58 14.27
CA ALA A 49 -40.15 -2.51 12.81
C ALA A 49 -38.98 -1.63 12.32
N ALA A 50 -38.70 -0.52 12.98
CA ALA A 50 -37.55 0.33 12.68
C ALA A 50 -36.22 -0.43 12.91
N LEU A 51 -36.13 -1.25 13.95
CA LEU A 51 -34.95 -2.08 14.21
C LEU A 51 -34.72 -3.12 13.09
N GLY A 52 -35.77 -3.82 12.66
CA GLY A 52 -35.71 -4.75 11.53
C GLY A 52 -35.35 -4.08 10.19
N PHE A 53 -35.86 -2.87 9.97
CA PHE A 53 -35.52 -2.02 8.82
C PHE A 53 -34.02 -1.67 8.83
N VAL A 54 -33.50 -1.19 9.95
CA VAL A 54 -32.10 -0.77 10.08
C VAL A 54 -31.12 -1.95 9.96
N LEU A 55 -31.42 -3.09 10.58
CA LEU A 55 -30.59 -4.31 10.46
C LEU A 55 -30.46 -4.79 9.01
N THR A 56 -31.48 -4.58 8.20
CA THR A 56 -31.50 -4.93 6.78
C THR A 56 -30.76 -3.88 5.93
N ALA A 57 -30.93 -2.59 6.23
CA ALA A 57 -30.37 -1.50 5.44
C ALA A 57 -28.89 -1.16 5.75
N VAL A 58 -28.40 -1.31 6.99
CA VAL A 58 -27.22 -0.60 7.53
C VAL A 58 -25.97 -1.47 7.76
N PRO A 59 -25.59 -2.37 6.83
CA PRO A 59 -24.25 -2.12 6.29
C PRO A 59 -24.25 -1.21 5.07
N GLU A 60 -24.43 -1.75 3.89
CA GLU A 60 -24.55 -0.95 2.69
C GLU A 60 -25.50 -1.70 1.78
N LEU A 61 -26.37 -0.97 1.09
CA LEU A 61 -27.21 -1.54 0.05
C LEU A 61 -26.53 -1.32 -1.31
N PRO A 62 -26.29 -2.40 -2.08
CA PRO A 62 -25.82 -2.27 -3.45
C PRO A 62 -26.79 -1.43 -4.30
N THR A 63 -26.25 -0.83 -5.35
CA THR A 63 -27.02 -0.03 -6.32
C THR A 63 -27.58 -0.88 -7.46
N THR A 64 -26.96 -2.02 -7.76
CA THR A 64 -27.42 -2.94 -8.81
C THR A 64 -28.55 -3.84 -8.29
N ARG A 65 -29.56 -4.09 -9.14
CA ARG A 65 -30.77 -4.85 -8.77
C ARG A 65 -30.46 -6.24 -8.21
N ARG A 66 -29.60 -6.99 -8.90
CA ARG A 66 -29.27 -8.37 -8.49
C ARG A 66 -28.53 -8.38 -7.16
N ALA A 67 -27.47 -7.59 -7.01
CA ALA A 67 -26.69 -7.57 -5.77
C ALA A 67 -27.50 -7.04 -4.60
N ALA A 68 -28.37 -6.03 -4.83
CA ALA A 68 -29.26 -5.50 -3.82
C ALA A 68 -30.28 -6.55 -3.36
N ALA A 69 -30.94 -7.24 -4.30
CA ALA A 69 -31.89 -8.31 -3.98
C ALA A 69 -31.20 -9.43 -3.18
N GLU A 70 -30.06 -9.94 -3.64
CA GLU A 70 -29.29 -10.97 -2.93
C GLU A 70 -28.90 -10.53 -1.51
N THR A 71 -28.46 -9.28 -1.34
CA THR A 71 -28.04 -8.73 -0.03
C THR A 71 -29.22 -8.54 0.91
N MET A 72 -30.32 -7.93 0.43
CA MET A 72 -31.51 -7.68 1.24
C MET A 72 -32.19 -8.99 1.64
N VAL A 73 -32.29 -9.97 0.74
CA VAL A 73 -32.83 -11.30 1.06
C VAL A 73 -31.96 -12.00 2.11
N ALA A 74 -30.64 -12.02 1.92
CA ALA A 74 -29.73 -12.66 2.87
C ALA A 74 -29.82 -12.02 4.26
N ARG A 75 -29.89 -10.68 4.35
CA ARG A 75 -30.02 -9.96 5.62
C ARG A 75 -31.39 -10.14 6.26
N ALA A 76 -32.48 -10.00 5.51
CA ALA A 76 -33.83 -10.21 6.02
C ALA A 76 -34.02 -11.63 6.55
N ALA A 77 -33.56 -12.64 5.80
CA ALA A 77 -33.57 -14.03 6.25
C ALA A 77 -32.72 -14.23 7.51
N SER A 78 -31.56 -13.57 7.60
CA SER A 78 -30.71 -13.63 8.79
C SER A 78 -31.37 -12.98 10.01
N VAL A 79 -32.02 -11.83 9.87
CA VAL A 79 -32.73 -11.15 10.97
C VAL A 79 -33.83 -12.05 11.53
N VAL A 80 -34.63 -12.68 10.66
CA VAL A 80 -35.69 -13.60 11.08
C VAL A 80 -35.10 -14.86 11.72
N ALA A 81 -34.15 -15.51 11.06
CA ALA A 81 -33.57 -16.77 11.55
C ALA A 81 -32.87 -16.61 12.90
N TRP A 82 -32.02 -15.59 13.05
CA TRP A 82 -31.38 -15.30 14.33
C TRP A 82 -32.36 -14.77 15.36
N GLY A 83 -33.42 -14.06 14.97
CA GLY A 83 -34.53 -13.67 15.86
C GLY A 83 -35.26 -14.87 16.46
N VAL A 84 -35.54 -15.91 15.66
CA VAL A 84 -36.10 -17.18 16.18
C VAL A 84 -35.16 -17.79 17.21
N ILE A 85 -33.86 -17.85 16.91
CA ILE A 85 -32.85 -18.39 17.83
C ILE A 85 -32.77 -17.56 19.11
N VAL A 86 -32.85 -16.23 19.02
CA VAL A 86 -32.91 -15.33 20.17
C VAL A 86 -34.10 -15.67 21.05
N VAL A 87 -35.33 -15.69 20.51
CA VAL A 87 -36.55 -16.02 21.28
C VAL A 87 -36.41 -17.35 22.04
N LEU A 88 -35.76 -18.34 21.43
CA LEU A 88 -35.51 -19.65 22.06
C LEU A 88 -34.38 -19.63 23.10
N SER A 89 -33.46 -18.66 23.02
CA SER A 89 -32.23 -18.61 23.82
C SER A 89 -32.23 -17.53 24.91
N THR A 90 -33.08 -16.51 24.84
CA THR A 90 -33.18 -15.42 25.84
C THR A 90 -33.31 -15.92 27.29
N PRO A 91 -34.04 -17.01 27.58
CA PRO A 91 -34.11 -17.56 28.94
C PRO A 91 -32.79 -18.14 29.47
N TYR A 92 -31.79 -18.34 28.60
CA TYR A 92 -30.55 -19.05 28.89
C TYR A 92 -29.33 -18.17 28.56
N PRO A 93 -28.83 -17.36 29.52
CA PRO A 93 -27.74 -16.41 29.28
C PRO A 93 -26.48 -17.02 28.66
N ALA A 94 -26.11 -18.24 29.08
CA ALA A 94 -24.98 -18.97 28.52
C ALA A 94 -25.21 -19.38 27.04
N ALA A 95 -26.44 -19.76 26.68
CA ALA A 95 -26.79 -20.09 25.30
C ALA A 95 -26.77 -18.83 24.42
N LEU A 96 -27.29 -17.72 24.92
CA LEU A 96 -27.30 -16.44 24.20
C LEU A 96 -25.88 -15.94 23.88
N LEU A 97 -24.92 -16.15 24.79
CA LEU A 97 -23.51 -15.87 24.54
C LEU A 97 -22.95 -16.69 23.37
N VAL A 98 -23.18 -18.01 23.37
CA VAL A 98 -22.73 -18.92 22.30
C VAL A 98 -23.37 -18.55 20.96
N VAL A 99 -24.67 -18.26 20.97
CA VAL A 99 -25.43 -17.81 19.80
C VAL A 99 -24.86 -16.50 19.24
N THR A 100 -24.51 -15.55 20.12
CA THR A 100 -23.90 -14.26 19.71
C THR A 100 -22.57 -14.46 19.00
N VAL A 101 -21.69 -15.33 19.53
CA VAL A 101 -20.41 -15.66 18.89
C VAL A 101 -20.63 -16.38 17.56
N ALA A 102 -21.52 -17.37 17.52
CA ALA A 102 -21.83 -18.12 16.31
C ALA A 102 -22.39 -17.22 15.20
N ALA A 103 -23.30 -16.31 15.53
CA ALA A 103 -23.88 -15.35 14.59
C ALA A 103 -22.82 -14.37 14.05
N ALA A 104 -21.93 -13.88 14.90
CA ALA A 104 -20.82 -13.01 14.49
C ALA A 104 -19.85 -13.73 13.54
N MET A 105 -19.49 -14.99 13.83
CA MET A 105 -18.64 -15.82 12.97
C MET A 105 -19.33 -16.13 11.64
N PHE A 106 -20.61 -16.51 11.66
CA PHE A 106 -21.42 -16.75 10.45
C PHE A 106 -21.44 -15.50 9.56
N GLY A 107 -21.69 -14.34 10.15
CA GLY A 107 -21.66 -13.05 9.45
C GLY A 107 -20.30 -12.73 8.83
N ALA A 108 -19.20 -13.08 9.49
CA ALA A 108 -17.85 -12.90 8.98
C ALA A 108 -17.51 -13.85 7.80
N VAL A 109 -18.09 -15.05 7.77
CA VAL A 109 -17.93 -16.04 6.69
C VAL A 109 -18.83 -15.74 5.49
N VAL A 110 -20.00 -15.14 5.71
CA VAL A 110 -21.00 -14.84 4.66
C VAL A 110 -21.05 -13.32 4.42
N PRO A 111 -20.27 -12.77 3.46
CA PRO A 111 -20.10 -11.32 3.33
C PRO A 111 -21.40 -10.55 3.02
N ARG A 112 -22.36 -11.18 2.35
CA ARG A 112 -23.68 -10.61 2.05
C ARG A 112 -24.48 -10.33 3.34
N VAL A 113 -24.29 -11.14 4.37
CA VAL A 113 -24.88 -10.96 5.69
C VAL A 113 -24.02 -10.01 6.51
N GLY A 114 -22.70 -10.24 6.59
CA GLY A 114 -21.78 -9.39 7.32
C GLY A 114 -22.15 -9.26 8.80
N ALA A 115 -21.99 -8.07 9.37
CA ALA A 115 -22.30 -7.82 10.78
C ALA A 115 -23.79 -7.94 11.14
N THR A 116 -24.71 -8.03 10.16
CA THR A 116 -26.15 -8.08 10.42
C THR A 116 -26.54 -9.27 11.29
N ALA A 117 -25.92 -10.45 11.13
CA ALA A 117 -26.24 -11.62 11.95
C ALA A 117 -25.96 -11.38 13.44
N GLY A 118 -24.74 -10.93 13.78
CA GLY A 118 -24.38 -10.63 15.16
C GLY A 118 -25.17 -9.45 15.75
N LEU A 119 -25.42 -8.40 14.94
CA LEU A 119 -26.26 -7.28 15.37
C LEU A 119 -27.71 -7.69 15.63
N ALA A 120 -28.27 -8.58 14.80
CA ALA A 120 -29.62 -9.08 15.00
C ALA A 120 -29.74 -9.82 16.33
N VAL A 121 -28.80 -10.71 16.65
CA VAL A 121 -28.81 -11.39 17.96
C VAL A 121 -28.74 -10.39 19.12
N VAL A 122 -27.77 -9.48 19.08
CA VAL A 122 -27.50 -8.57 20.19
C VAL A 122 -28.62 -7.57 20.43
N LEU A 123 -29.18 -7.00 19.35
CA LEU A 123 -30.21 -5.98 19.47
C LEU A 123 -31.60 -6.58 19.71
N LEU A 124 -31.97 -7.69 19.05
CA LEU A 124 -33.25 -8.35 19.34
C LEU A 124 -33.25 -8.98 20.73
N ALA A 125 -32.13 -9.49 21.24
CA ALA A 125 -32.11 -10.04 22.59
C ALA A 125 -32.33 -8.96 23.67
N SER A 126 -31.89 -7.73 23.40
CA SER A 126 -32.16 -6.58 24.28
C SER A 126 -33.62 -6.11 24.17
N ASP A 127 -34.17 -6.10 22.95
CA ASP A 127 -35.53 -5.61 22.67
C ASP A 127 -36.63 -6.62 23.06
N LEU A 128 -36.33 -7.92 22.97
CA LEU A 128 -37.26 -9.01 23.30
C LEU A 128 -37.12 -9.51 24.74
N ASP A 129 -36.41 -8.79 25.61
CA ASP A 129 -36.18 -9.23 26.99
C ASP A 129 -37.54 -9.35 27.73
N GLY A 130 -37.92 -10.57 28.08
CA GLY A 130 -39.23 -10.90 28.69
C GLY A 130 -40.37 -11.28 27.73
N ALA A 131 -40.25 -11.06 26.41
CA ALA A 131 -41.28 -11.42 25.44
C ALA A 131 -41.29 -12.94 25.14
N ARG A 132 -42.47 -13.58 25.20
CA ARG A 132 -42.62 -15.02 24.94
C ARG A 132 -43.39 -15.29 23.65
N GLY A 133 -42.69 -15.76 22.62
CA GLY A 133 -43.29 -16.36 21.42
C GLY A 133 -42.82 -15.78 20.09
N LEU A 134 -42.87 -16.61 19.04
CA LEU A 134 -42.42 -16.26 17.68
C LEU A 134 -43.23 -15.12 17.05
N GLY A 135 -44.45 -14.87 17.54
CA GLY A 135 -45.29 -13.75 17.10
C GLY A 135 -44.61 -12.39 17.29
N ALA A 136 -43.74 -12.23 18.28
CA ALA A 136 -43.00 -10.99 18.52
C ALA A 136 -42.06 -10.61 17.36
N LEU A 137 -41.74 -11.53 16.44
CA LEU A 137 -40.80 -11.29 15.34
C LEU A 137 -41.43 -10.59 14.13
N TRP A 138 -42.75 -10.53 14.04
CA TRP A 138 -43.45 -9.98 12.86
C TRP A 138 -43.09 -8.50 12.56
N PRO A 139 -42.91 -7.59 13.54
CA PRO A 139 -42.57 -6.20 13.24
C PRO A 139 -41.19 -6.08 12.58
N TYR A 140 -40.18 -6.83 13.02
CA TYR A 140 -38.86 -6.81 12.39
C TYR A 140 -38.89 -7.31 10.94
N ALA A 141 -39.71 -8.34 10.67
CA ALA A 141 -39.92 -8.83 9.31
C ALA A 141 -40.65 -7.80 8.42
N LEU A 142 -41.64 -7.08 8.97
CA LEU A 142 -42.27 -5.95 8.29
C LEU A 142 -41.23 -4.87 7.97
N GLY A 143 -40.40 -4.49 8.94
CA GLY A 143 -39.31 -3.52 8.77
C GLY A 143 -38.38 -3.91 7.63
N ALA A 144 -37.94 -5.17 7.59
CA ALA A 144 -37.13 -5.70 6.50
C ALA A 144 -37.84 -5.59 5.15
N ALA A 145 -39.14 -5.92 5.06
CA ALA A 145 -39.94 -5.81 3.84
C ALA A 145 -40.06 -4.35 3.35
N VAL A 146 -40.18 -3.38 4.26
CA VAL A 146 -40.24 -1.95 3.89
C VAL A 146 -38.92 -1.49 3.25
N VAL A 147 -37.77 -2.07 3.61
CA VAL A 147 -36.49 -1.79 2.92
C VAL A 147 -36.57 -2.18 1.44
N PHE A 148 -37.17 -3.32 1.10
CA PHE A 148 -37.34 -3.73 -0.30
C PHE A 148 -38.20 -2.74 -1.08
N ALA A 149 -39.32 -2.31 -0.48
CA ALA A 149 -40.21 -1.32 -1.09
C ALA A 149 -39.49 0.02 -1.32
N ALA A 150 -38.82 0.54 -0.29
CA ALA A 150 -38.09 1.80 -0.35
C ALA A 150 -36.93 1.75 -1.38
N TRP A 151 -36.18 0.65 -1.40
CA TRP A 151 -35.11 0.45 -2.39
C TRP A 151 -35.67 0.37 -3.82
N ALA A 152 -36.79 -0.34 -4.01
CA ALA A 152 -37.46 -0.44 -5.31
C ALA A 152 -37.92 0.92 -5.83
N VAL A 153 -38.54 1.74 -4.97
CA VAL A 153 -38.94 3.13 -5.28
C VAL A 153 -37.73 3.95 -5.71
N TRP A 154 -36.64 3.92 -4.95
CA TRP A 154 -35.39 4.62 -5.32
C TRP A 154 -34.85 4.15 -6.67
N SER A 155 -34.79 2.84 -6.89
CA SER A 155 -34.25 2.24 -8.12
C SER A 155 -35.06 2.63 -9.38
N GLY A 156 -36.34 2.97 -9.21
CA GLY A 156 -37.20 3.46 -10.29
C GLY A 156 -36.87 4.88 -10.74
N PHE A 157 -36.36 5.72 -9.83
CA PHE A 157 -35.97 7.11 -10.11
C PHE A 157 -34.48 7.29 -10.45
N ALA A 158 -33.63 6.31 -10.13
CA ALA A 158 -32.20 6.38 -10.39
C ALA A 158 -31.90 6.32 -11.90
N ARG A 159 -31.19 7.32 -12.44
CA ARG A 159 -30.69 7.30 -13.82
C ARG A 159 -29.68 6.16 -13.97
N ARG A 160 -29.83 5.34 -15.00
CA ARG A 160 -28.93 4.22 -15.30
C ARG A 160 -27.55 4.75 -15.70
N GLY A 161 -26.59 4.69 -14.79
CA GLY A 161 -25.16 4.78 -15.11
C GLY A 161 -24.63 3.41 -15.57
N PRO A 162 -23.45 3.34 -16.21
CA PRO A 162 -22.80 2.08 -16.51
C PRO A 162 -22.59 1.27 -15.21
N ASP A 163 -22.80 -0.04 -15.27
CA ASP A 163 -22.61 -0.94 -14.14
C ASP A 163 -21.20 -0.75 -13.57
N GLU A 164 -21.10 -0.20 -12.37
CA GLU A 164 -19.87 -0.29 -11.57
C GLU A 164 -19.70 -1.75 -11.16
N GLY A 165 -19.08 -2.52 -12.05
CA GLY A 165 -18.69 -3.91 -11.85
C GLY A 165 -17.63 -3.99 -10.76
N GLY A 166 -18.04 -3.92 -9.50
CA GLY A 166 -17.20 -4.26 -8.37
C GLY A 166 -16.79 -5.72 -8.51
N SER A 167 -15.50 -5.97 -8.74
CA SER A 167 -14.93 -7.32 -8.73
C SER A 167 -15.36 -8.03 -7.44
N PRO A 168 -15.80 -9.31 -7.50
CA PRO A 168 -16.22 -10.03 -6.31
C PRO A 168 -15.08 -10.01 -5.28
N ARG A 169 -15.30 -9.35 -4.14
CA ARG A 169 -14.38 -9.37 -3.02
C ARG A 169 -14.16 -10.83 -2.62
N ALA A 170 -12.90 -11.28 -2.64
CA ALA A 170 -12.54 -12.61 -2.18
C ALA A 170 -13.15 -12.86 -0.79
N ALA A 171 -13.77 -14.03 -0.61
CA ALA A 171 -14.39 -14.38 0.66
C ALA A 171 -13.33 -14.30 1.78
N PRO A 172 -13.58 -13.58 2.88
CA PRO A 172 -12.66 -13.57 4.01
C PRO A 172 -12.40 -14.99 4.50
N GLY A 173 -11.13 -15.37 4.65
CA GLY A 173 -10.78 -16.71 5.13
C GLY A 173 -11.19 -16.94 6.59
N TRP A 174 -11.26 -18.22 7.00
CA TRP A 174 -11.63 -18.66 8.36
C TRP A 174 -10.90 -17.95 9.50
N GLN A 175 -9.67 -17.47 9.28
CA GLN A 175 -8.89 -16.71 10.25
C GLN A 175 -9.53 -15.35 10.62
N HIS A 176 -10.27 -14.72 9.71
CA HIS A 176 -11.04 -13.51 10.04
C HIS A 176 -12.22 -13.85 10.94
N ALA A 177 -12.99 -14.89 10.60
CA ALA A 177 -14.12 -15.34 11.40
C ALA A 177 -13.69 -15.75 12.82
N LEU A 178 -12.59 -16.47 12.98
CA LEU A 178 -12.05 -16.84 14.29
C LEU A 178 -11.65 -15.62 15.13
N ARG A 179 -11.04 -14.59 14.52
CA ARG A 179 -10.70 -13.34 15.23
C ARG A 179 -11.95 -12.57 15.66
N VAL A 180 -12.96 -12.49 14.79
CA VAL A 180 -14.26 -11.90 15.12
C VAL A 180 -14.90 -12.67 16.28
N GLY A 181 -14.97 -13.99 16.19
CA GLY A 181 -15.54 -14.86 17.22
C GLY A 181 -14.83 -14.72 18.57
N ALA A 182 -13.49 -14.73 18.59
CA ALA A 182 -12.72 -14.55 19.82
C ALA A 182 -12.98 -13.18 20.47
N ALA A 183 -12.94 -12.09 19.70
CA ALA A 183 -13.16 -10.76 20.25
C ALA A 183 -14.62 -10.53 20.70
N VAL A 184 -15.59 -11.02 19.92
CA VAL A 184 -17.02 -10.96 20.29
C VAL A 184 -17.28 -11.83 21.53
N GLY A 185 -16.63 -12.99 21.64
CA GLY A 185 -16.71 -13.84 22.83
C GLY A 185 -16.21 -13.12 24.08
N VAL A 186 -15.03 -12.48 24.01
CA VAL A 186 -14.51 -11.66 25.11
C VAL A 186 -15.47 -10.53 25.48
N ALA A 187 -16.03 -9.84 24.49
CA ALA A 187 -17.01 -8.77 24.73
C ALA A 187 -18.29 -9.29 25.38
N ALA A 188 -18.87 -10.38 24.86
CA ALA A 188 -20.09 -10.96 25.38
C ALA A 188 -19.90 -11.52 26.82
N SER A 189 -18.76 -12.16 27.10
CA SER A 189 -18.41 -12.56 28.47
C SER A 189 -18.24 -11.36 29.40
N ALA A 190 -17.62 -10.28 28.93
CA ALA A 190 -17.49 -9.06 29.74
C ALA A 190 -18.86 -8.46 30.09
N VAL A 191 -19.84 -8.52 29.19
CA VAL A 191 -21.21 -8.07 29.47
C VAL A 191 -21.84 -8.85 30.62
N THR A 192 -21.60 -10.16 30.74
CA THR A 192 -22.13 -10.96 31.85
C THR A 192 -21.55 -10.61 33.23
N LEU A 193 -20.47 -9.81 33.25
CA LEU A 193 -19.83 -9.33 34.48
C LEU A 193 -20.24 -7.90 34.83
N LEU A 194 -20.99 -7.23 33.95
CA LEU A 194 -21.51 -5.89 34.24
C LEU A 194 -22.66 -5.97 35.26
N PRO A 195 -22.86 -4.91 36.06
CA PRO A 195 -24.01 -4.83 36.95
C PRO A 195 -25.32 -5.06 36.18
N VAL A 196 -26.24 -5.83 36.77
CA VAL A 196 -27.51 -6.23 36.12
C VAL A 196 -28.40 -5.02 35.81
N ASP A 197 -28.23 -3.93 36.56
CA ASP A 197 -28.89 -2.64 36.42
C ASP A 197 -28.22 -1.71 35.39
N LEU A 198 -27.05 -2.07 34.85
CA LEU A 198 -26.38 -1.30 33.81
C LEU A 198 -26.98 -1.60 32.43
N VAL A 199 -27.89 -0.73 32.02
CA VAL A 199 -28.45 -0.72 30.66
C VAL A 199 -27.33 -0.38 29.66
N GLY A 200 -27.30 -1.05 28.50
CA GLY A 200 -26.37 -0.72 27.42
C GLY A 200 -25.15 -1.65 27.24
N GLY A 201 -25.05 -2.77 27.96
CA GLY A 201 -23.99 -3.77 27.75
C GLY A 201 -23.90 -4.28 26.29
N HIS A 202 -25.03 -4.34 25.58
CA HIS A 202 -25.08 -4.70 24.16
C HIS A 202 -24.25 -3.74 23.26
N TRP A 203 -24.03 -2.48 23.67
CA TRP A 203 -23.18 -1.53 22.94
C TRP A 203 -21.70 -1.96 22.92
N LEU A 204 -21.25 -2.72 23.91
CA LEU A 204 -19.89 -3.27 23.94
C LEU A 204 -19.70 -4.27 22.81
N VAL A 205 -20.64 -5.21 22.67
CA VAL A 205 -20.59 -6.26 21.65
C VAL A 205 -20.73 -5.68 20.26
N THR A 206 -21.68 -4.76 20.05
CA THR A 206 -21.83 -4.07 18.76
C THR A 206 -20.60 -3.22 18.41
N SER A 207 -19.92 -2.64 19.42
CA SER A 207 -18.66 -1.92 19.22
C SER A 207 -17.58 -2.82 18.64
N VAL A 208 -17.34 -3.97 19.26
CA VAL A 208 -16.32 -4.93 18.81
C VAL A 208 -16.67 -5.48 17.41
N LEU A 209 -17.91 -5.95 17.23
CA LEU A 209 -18.38 -6.58 15.99
C LEU A 209 -18.19 -5.68 14.78
N LEU A 210 -18.52 -4.39 14.90
CA LEU A 210 -18.46 -3.44 13.78
C LEU A 210 -17.07 -2.81 13.57
N THR A 211 -16.12 -3.06 14.48
CA THR A 211 -14.76 -2.53 14.39
C THR A 211 -13.82 -3.47 13.63
N ILE A 212 -13.93 -4.78 13.84
CA ILE A 212 -13.01 -5.76 13.25
C ILE A 212 -13.22 -5.83 11.74
N GLN A 213 -12.13 -5.75 10.98
CA GLN A 213 -12.10 -5.88 9.53
C GLN A 213 -11.18 -7.05 9.11
N PRO A 214 -11.22 -7.49 7.84
CA PRO A 214 -10.39 -8.62 7.37
C PRO A 214 -8.89 -8.44 7.60
N SER A 215 -8.35 -7.22 7.45
CA SER A 215 -6.94 -6.92 7.74
C SER A 215 -6.75 -6.10 9.02
N GLN A 216 -5.57 -6.18 9.63
CA GLN A 216 -5.21 -5.39 10.82
C GLN A 216 -5.17 -3.88 10.51
N SER A 217 -4.68 -3.49 9.34
CA SER A 217 -4.64 -2.08 8.91
C SER A 217 -6.05 -1.50 8.75
N GLN A 218 -6.96 -2.25 8.11
CA GLN A 218 -8.36 -1.85 7.99
C GLN A 218 -9.06 -1.81 9.35
N THR A 219 -8.72 -2.74 10.26
CA THR A 219 -9.25 -2.74 11.63
C THR A 219 -8.77 -1.50 12.39
N GLY A 220 -7.51 -1.11 12.26
CA GLY A 220 -6.96 0.09 12.89
C GLY A 220 -7.62 1.38 12.39
N MET A 221 -7.84 1.48 11.07
CA MET A 221 -8.58 2.60 10.49
C MET A 221 -10.04 2.62 10.97
N ARG A 222 -10.73 1.48 10.94
CA ARG A 222 -12.12 1.36 11.41
C ARG A 222 -12.25 1.71 12.89
N LEU A 223 -11.30 1.26 13.71
CA LEU A 223 -11.20 1.56 15.13
C LEU A 223 -11.08 3.07 15.36
N ALA A 224 -10.19 3.75 14.63
CA ALA A 224 -10.03 5.20 14.73
C ALA A 224 -11.30 5.95 14.32
N GLN A 225 -11.89 5.61 13.17
CA GLN A 225 -13.12 6.23 12.65
C GLN A 225 -14.31 6.03 13.59
N ARG A 226 -14.42 4.86 14.24
CA ARG A 226 -15.46 4.57 15.23
C ARG A 226 -15.23 5.32 16.54
N LEU A 227 -14.01 5.38 17.04
CA LEU A 227 -13.68 6.11 18.25
C LEU A 227 -14.01 7.60 18.10
N SER A 228 -13.54 8.23 17.03
CA SER A 228 -13.79 9.66 16.79
C SER A 228 -15.26 9.94 16.47
N GLY A 229 -15.89 9.11 15.62
CA GLY A 229 -17.27 9.33 15.20
C GLY A 229 -18.27 9.09 16.32
N ASN A 230 -18.13 7.97 17.05
CA ASN A 230 -19.04 7.64 18.16
C ASN A 230 -18.88 8.61 19.34
N ALA A 231 -17.71 9.24 19.53
CA ALA A 231 -17.57 10.29 20.55
C ALA A 231 -18.48 11.48 20.25
N VAL A 232 -18.49 11.96 19.00
CA VAL A 232 -19.39 13.04 18.57
C VAL A 232 -20.85 12.55 18.57
N GLY A 233 -21.10 11.33 18.09
CA GLY A 233 -22.44 10.73 18.12
C GLY A 233 -23.01 10.59 19.53
N ALA A 234 -22.18 10.22 20.52
CA ALA A 234 -22.57 10.15 21.92
C ALA A 234 -22.98 11.52 22.47
N VAL A 235 -22.27 12.59 22.10
CA VAL A 235 -22.65 13.97 22.46
C VAL A 235 -23.98 14.36 21.82
N ILE A 236 -24.17 14.06 20.52
CA ILE A 236 -25.45 14.31 19.84
C ILE A 236 -26.59 13.56 20.54
N ALA A 237 -26.40 12.29 20.90
CA ALA A 237 -27.39 11.51 21.61
C ALA A 237 -27.69 12.08 23.00
N ALA A 238 -26.66 12.39 23.81
CA ALA A 238 -26.84 12.96 25.13
C ALA A 238 -27.60 14.30 25.11
N LEU A 239 -27.29 15.17 24.13
CA LEU A 239 -28.01 16.43 23.92
C LEU A 239 -29.46 16.20 23.51
N LEU A 240 -29.71 15.28 22.57
CA LEU A 240 -31.07 14.97 22.11
C LEU A 240 -31.93 14.40 23.25
N LEU A 241 -31.38 13.45 24.02
CA LEU A 241 -32.08 12.82 25.14
C LEU A 241 -32.26 13.79 26.31
N GLY A 242 -31.23 14.58 26.63
CA GLY A 242 -31.27 15.54 27.74
C GLY A 242 -32.19 16.73 27.49
N ALA A 243 -32.37 17.13 26.23
CA ALA A 243 -33.31 18.19 25.86
C ALA A 243 -34.78 17.75 25.93
N GLN A 244 -35.05 16.44 26.00
CA GLN A 244 -36.39 15.84 26.02
C GLN A 244 -37.37 16.49 25.02
N PRO A 245 -37.02 16.56 23.73
CA PRO A 245 -37.89 17.21 22.75
C PRO A 245 -39.18 16.41 22.54
N PRO A 246 -40.27 17.07 22.09
CA PRO A 246 -41.52 16.39 21.75
C PRO A 246 -41.30 15.29 20.69
N ALA A 247 -42.08 14.21 20.75
CA ALA A 247 -41.94 13.06 19.86
C ALA A 247 -41.83 13.40 18.35
N PRO A 248 -42.60 14.35 17.77
CA PRO A 248 -42.43 14.73 16.36
C PRO A 248 -41.05 15.31 16.04
N VAL A 249 -40.45 16.05 16.98
CA VAL A 249 -39.10 16.62 16.84
C VAL A 249 -38.06 15.50 16.92
N THR A 250 -38.20 14.57 17.86
CA THR A 250 -37.31 13.39 17.98
C THR A 250 -37.31 12.57 16.69
N VAL A 251 -38.50 12.28 16.14
CA VAL A 251 -38.63 11.55 14.88
C VAL A 251 -38.03 12.34 13.72
N GLY A 252 -38.29 13.65 13.64
CA GLY A 252 -37.70 14.52 12.62
C GLY A 252 -36.17 14.51 12.63
N VAL A 253 -35.56 14.64 13.82
CA VAL A 253 -34.09 14.54 13.98
C VAL A 253 -33.59 13.15 13.59
N THR A 254 -34.30 12.09 13.96
CA THR A 254 -33.96 10.71 13.60
C THR A 254 -33.95 10.48 12.09
N ILE A 255 -34.95 11.02 11.36
CA ILE A 255 -35.01 10.97 9.90
C ILE A 255 -33.80 11.66 9.28
N VAL A 256 -33.45 12.86 9.74
CA VAL A 256 -32.30 13.63 9.22
C VAL A 256 -30.99 12.89 9.47
N LEU A 257 -30.76 12.43 10.71
CA LEU A 257 -29.54 11.69 11.05
C LEU A 257 -29.44 10.38 10.27
N PHE A 258 -30.55 9.68 10.05
CA PHE A 258 -30.57 8.46 9.25
C PHE A 258 -30.31 8.72 7.77
N MET A 259 -30.89 9.77 7.19
CA MET A 259 -30.59 10.21 5.82
C MET A 259 -29.09 10.46 5.66
N LEU A 260 -28.48 11.22 6.59
CA LEU A 260 -27.05 11.49 6.58
C LEU A 260 -26.23 10.21 6.73
N ALA A 261 -26.64 9.31 7.63
CA ALA A 261 -25.98 8.02 7.82
C ALA A 261 -25.93 7.20 6.53
N MET A 262 -27.04 7.12 5.80
CA MET A 262 -27.12 6.35 4.55
C MET A 262 -26.44 7.06 3.38
N ALA A 263 -26.57 8.39 3.27
CA ALA A 263 -26.00 9.15 2.17
C ALA A 263 -24.47 9.26 2.26
N LEU A 264 -23.91 9.44 3.46
CA LEU A 264 -22.49 9.72 3.66
C LEU A 264 -21.64 8.49 3.97
N ARG A 265 -22.25 7.34 4.29
CA ARG A 265 -21.49 6.11 4.58
C ARG A 265 -20.52 5.70 3.45
N PRO A 266 -20.88 5.73 2.15
CA PRO A 266 -19.93 5.42 1.07
C PRO A 266 -18.82 6.46 0.93
N VAL A 267 -19.02 7.68 1.43
CA VAL A 267 -18.04 8.77 1.40
C VAL A 267 -16.97 8.55 2.46
N ASN A 268 -17.37 8.36 3.72
CA ASN A 268 -16.45 8.06 4.82
C ASN A 268 -17.22 7.46 6.00
N TYR A 269 -16.67 6.39 6.59
CA TYR A 269 -17.34 5.69 7.68
C TYR A 269 -17.45 6.51 8.97
N THR A 270 -16.56 7.49 9.19
CA THR A 270 -16.65 8.40 10.34
C THR A 270 -17.99 9.13 10.36
N TRP A 271 -18.48 9.59 9.20
CA TRP A 271 -19.79 10.25 9.12
C TRP A 271 -20.92 9.33 9.54
N TRP A 272 -20.86 8.07 9.13
CA TRP A 272 -21.80 7.06 9.60
C TRP A 272 -21.69 6.81 11.11
N ALA A 273 -20.47 6.78 11.66
CA ALA A 273 -20.25 6.63 13.09
C ALA A 273 -20.70 7.86 13.91
N ILE A 274 -20.84 9.03 13.28
CA ILE A 274 -21.41 10.22 13.92
C ILE A 274 -22.94 10.13 13.97
N THR A 275 -23.58 9.76 12.86
CA THR A 275 -25.04 9.92 12.69
C THR A 275 -25.85 8.64 12.89
N GLY A 276 -25.28 7.46 12.62
CA GLY A 276 -25.98 6.18 12.78
C GLY A 276 -26.21 5.77 14.23
N PRO A 277 -25.21 5.86 15.12
CA PRO A 277 -25.36 5.51 16.53
C PRO A 277 -26.50 6.21 17.28
N PRO A 278 -26.70 7.55 17.16
CA PRO A 278 -27.87 8.21 17.77
C PRO A 278 -29.20 7.67 17.24
N VAL A 279 -29.29 7.36 15.94
CA VAL A 279 -30.51 6.76 15.36
C VAL A 279 -30.80 5.41 16.00
N LEU A 280 -29.79 4.54 16.10
CA LEU A 280 -29.93 3.22 16.75
C LEU A 280 -30.39 3.35 18.21
N LEU A 281 -29.91 4.37 18.93
CA LEU A 281 -30.32 4.60 20.32
C LEU A 281 -31.80 4.99 20.40
N VAL A 282 -32.23 5.93 19.55
CA VAL A 282 -33.62 6.41 19.56
C VAL A 282 -34.59 5.30 19.15
N ILE A 283 -34.29 4.55 18.08
CA ILE A 283 -35.20 3.51 17.59
C ILE A 283 -35.21 2.24 18.44
N SER A 284 -34.29 2.07 19.39
CA SER A 284 -34.30 0.88 20.23
C SER A 284 -35.39 0.98 21.28
N GLU A 285 -35.63 2.17 21.85
CA GLU A 285 -36.57 2.34 22.98
C GLU A 285 -37.61 3.43 22.76
N TYR A 286 -37.83 3.84 21.51
CA TYR A 286 -38.95 4.70 21.18
C TYR A 286 -40.30 4.02 21.55
N PRO A 287 -41.23 4.70 22.24
CA PRO A 287 -41.27 6.13 22.52
C PRO A 287 -40.61 6.58 23.85
N GLU A 288 -40.27 5.65 24.74
CA GLU A 288 -39.66 5.91 26.05
C GLU A 288 -38.14 6.01 25.92
N LEU A 289 -37.67 7.21 25.53
CA LEU A 289 -36.26 7.44 25.30
C LEU A 289 -35.41 7.21 26.55
N PHE A 290 -34.23 6.63 26.34
CA PHE A 290 -33.19 6.45 27.34
C PHE A 290 -32.85 7.75 28.10
N PRO A 291 -32.43 7.66 29.37
CA PRO A 291 -31.83 8.78 30.09
C PRO A 291 -30.61 9.37 29.35
N TRP A 292 -30.37 10.67 29.50
CA TRP A 292 -29.27 11.35 28.79
C TRP A 292 -27.89 10.75 29.05
N TYR A 293 -27.67 10.17 30.25
CA TYR A 293 -26.41 9.57 30.64
C TYR A 293 -26.07 8.29 29.85
N GLU A 294 -27.05 7.69 29.16
CA GLU A 294 -26.84 6.53 28.27
C GLU A 294 -25.95 6.88 27.08
N GLY A 295 -25.91 8.17 26.67
CA GLY A 295 -24.88 8.65 25.73
C GLY A 295 -23.46 8.45 26.29
N GLY A 296 -23.27 8.68 27.58
CA GLY A 296 -22.02 8.44 28.31
C GLY A 296 -21.70 6.96 28.48
N VAL A 297 -22.69 6.13 28.84
CA VAL A 297 -22.53 4.67 28.94
C VAL A 297 -22.09 4.10 27.59
N ARG A 298 -22.72 4.54 26.50
CA ARG A 298 -22.34 4.16 25.13
C ARG A 298 -20.90 4.54 24.79
N LEU A 299 -20.47 5.75 25.17
CA LEU A 299 -19.08 6.17 24.97
C LEU A 299 -18.11 5.26 25.73
N ALA A 300 -18.43 4.92 26.99
CA ALA A 300 -17.64 4.00 27.80
C ALA A 300 -17.58 2.60 27.17
N MET A 301 -18.71 2.04 26.73
CA MET A 301 -18.76 0.74 26.04
C MET A 301 -17.98 0.76 24.72
N ASN A 302 -17.98 1.89 24.01
CA ASN A 302 -17.20 2.04 22.79
C ASN A 302 -15.69 2.03 23.06
N LEU A 303 -15.24 2.71 24.13
CA LEU A 303 -13.84 2.70 24.58
C LEU A 303 -13.41 1.31 25.07
N ALA A 304 -14.27 0.62 25.84
CA ALA A 304 -14.01 -0.75 26.28
C ALA A 304 -13.92 -1.71 25.08
N GLY A 305 -14.82 -1.60 24.10
CA GLY A 305 -14.76 -2.39 22.87
C GLY A 305 -13.50 -2.11 22.05
N ALA A 306 -13.08 -0.84 21.98
CA ALA A 306 -11.82 -0.46 21.36
C ALA A 306 -10.60 -1.11 22.05
N ALA A 307 -10.59 -1.18 23.38
CA ALA A 307 -9.55 -1.86 24.14
C ALA A 307 -9.53 -3.37 23.85
N ILE A 308 -10.70 -4.03 23.83
CA ILE A 308 -10.80 -5.46 23.47
C ILE A 308 -10.23 -5.71 22.07
N VAL A 309 -10.60 -4.88 21.08
CA VAL A 309 -10.08 -4.99 19.72
C VAL A 309 -8.57 -4.75 19.68
N ALA A 310 -8.07 -3.74 20.39
CA ALA A 310 -6.64 -3.47 20.50
C ALA A 310 -5.87 -4.69 21.03
N VAL A 311 -6.40 -5.34 22.07
CA VAL A 311 -5.78 -6.53 22.66
C VAL A 311 -5.84 -7.72 21.71
N VAL A 312 -7.04 -8.10 21.25
CA VAL A 312 -7.24 -9.33 20.48
C VAL A 312 -6.62 -9.26 19.09
N VAL A 313 -6.74 -8.11 18.41
CA VAL A 313 -6.30 -7.97 17.02
C VAL A 313 -4.84 -7.54 16.90
N PHE A 314 -4.30 -6.80 17.88
CA PHE A 314 -2.95 -6.25 17.80
C PHE A 314 -2.02 -6.78 18.89
N ALA A 315 -2.42 -6.74 20.17
CA ALA A 315 -1.53 -7.09 21.29
C ALA A 315 -1.21 -8.60 21.33
N ILE A 316 -2.23 -9.47 21.29
CA ILE A 316 -2.04 -10.93 21.36
C ILE A 316 -1.16 -11.44 20.20
N PRO A 317 -1.41 -11.08 18.92
CA PRO A 317 -0.50 -11.47 17.84
C PRO A 317 0.93 -10.96 18.02
N THR A 318 1.11 -9.74 18.58
CA THR A 318 2.43 -9.18 18.90
C THR A 318 3.11 -9.94 20.04
N LEU A 319 2.35 -10.33 21.07
CA LEU A 319 2.80 -11.15 22.21
C LEU A 319 3.20 -12.55 21.76
N ILE A 320 2.40 -13.22 20.94
CA ILE A 320 2.74 -14.53 20.38
C ILE A 320 4.02 -14.44 19.54
N ARG A 321 4.22 -13.35 18.78
CA ARG A 321 5.46 -13.11 18.04
C ARG A 321 6.65 -12.93 18.98
N THR A 322 6.52 -12.11 20.02
CA THR A 322 7.59 -11.82 21.00
C THR A 322 7.87 -12.95 21.98
N CYS A 323 6.94 -13.89 22.20
CA CYS A 323 7.17 -15.10 23.01
C CYS A 323 7.74 -16.27 22.19
N ARG A 324 7.59 -16.27 20.86
CA ARG A 324 8.22 -17.27 19.97
C ARG A 324 9.67 -16.93 19.61
N GLU A 325 10.11 -15.72 19.90
CA GLU A 325 11.50 -15.26 19.77
C GLU A 325 12.20 -15.35 21.15
N PRO A 326 13.34 -16.04 21.30
CA PRO A 326 14.08 -16.06 22.56
C PRO A 326 14.64 -14.66 22.88
N ARG A 327 14.39 -14.17 24.10
CA ARG A 327 14.80 -12.83 24.56
C ARG A 327 16.30 -12.75 24.87
N PRO A 328 17.03 -11.70 24.44
CA PRO A 328 18.27 -11.30 25.08
C PRO A 328 18.02 -10.41 26.31
N VAL A 329 18.98 -10.44 27.24
CA VAL A 329 18.97 -9.81 28.56
C VAL A 329 19.05 -8.28 28.47
N CYS A 330 18.14 -7.57 29.12
CA CYS A 330 18.16 -6.11 29.24
C CYS A 330 19.15 -5.63 30.31
N THR A 331 19.94 -4.61 29.99
CA THR A 331 20.47 -3.66 31.00
C THR A 331 19.89 -2.27 30.72
N SER A 332 19.49 -1.60 31.80
CA SER A 332 18.72 -0.38 31.82
C SER A 332 19.58 0.87 31.59
N SER A 333 19.54 1.41 30.37
CA SER A 333 19.61 2.84 30.10
C SER A 333 19.13 3.08 28.68
N GLN A 334 18.54 4.24 28.37
CA GLN A 334 18.02 4.64 27.05
C GLN A 334 16.53 4.37 26.77
N LEU A 335 15.67 5.00 27.57
CA LEU A 335 14.34 5.42 27.12
C LEU A 335 14.42 6.86 26.60
N SER A 336 14.82 7.08 25.34
CA SER A 336 14.51 8.33 24.61
C SER A 336 14.73 8.32 23.07
N ASP A 337 15.43 7.36 22.45
CA ASP A 337 15.99 7.56 21.08
C ASP A 337 15.42 6.66 19.95
N SER A 338 14.22 6.09 20.12
CA SER A 338 13.85 4.85 19.39
C SER A 338 13.14 4.96 18.02
N VAL A 339 12.87 6.13 17.41
CA VAL A 339 12.07 6.15 16.15
C VAL A 339 12.87 6.34 14.86
N TYR A 340 14.15 6.73 14.91
CA TYR A 340 14.94 6.97 13.68
C TYR A 340 16.30 6.28 13.62
N LYS A 341 16.62 5.37 14.55
CA LYS A 341 17.95 4.73 14.63
C LYS A 341 18.03 3.28 14.11
N ILE A 342 16.95 2.70 13.56
CA ILE A 342 16.95 1.28 13.13
C ILE A 342 17.21 1.12 11.63
N GLN A 343 18.16 1.87 11.07
CA GLN A 343 18.60 1.59 9.70
C GLN A 343 20.06 1.89 9.40
N THR A 344 20.86 2.22 10.41
CA THR A 344 22.30 2.45 10.22
C THR A 344 23.23 1.63 11.12
N ASP A 345 22.75 0.99 12.20
CA ASP A 345 23.63 0.26 13.14
C ASP A 345 23.18 -1.17 13.49
N SER A 346 22.42 -1.84 12.63
CA SER A 346 21.98 -3.23 12.88
C SER A 346 22.20 -4.17 11.69
N GLY A 347 23.42 -4.17 11.15
CA GLY A 347 23.97 -5.33 10.47
C GLY A 347 24.89 -6.05 11.45
N GLY A 348 24.58 -7.30 11.82
CA GLY A 348 25.66 -8.19 12.25
C GLY A 348 26.68 -8.22 11.11
N CYS A 349 27.96 -8.00 11.43
CA CYS A 349 29.02 -8.04 10.42
C CYS A 349 29.09 -9.48 9.96
N VAL A 350 28.53 -9.80 8.80
CA VAL A 350 28.87 -11.03 8.12
C VAL A 350 30.27 -10.79 7.55
N THR A 351 31.27 -11.13 8.35
CA THR A 351 32.68 -10.98 7.98
C THR A 351 33.00 -11.88 6.80
N THR A 352 32.46 -13.10 6.75
CA THR A 352 32.62 -14.01 5.61
C THR A 352 31.34 -14.81 5.29
N LEU A 353 30.82 -14.69 4.07
CA LEU A 353 29.70 -15.47 3.54
C LEU A 353 30.12 -16.23 2.28
N LEU A 354 29.96 -17.55 2.30
CA LEU A 354 30.10 -18.39 1.11
C LEU A 354 28.73 -18.63 0.47
N VAL A 355 28.57 -18.24 -0.80
CA VAL A 355 27.44 -18.63 -1.64
C VAL A 355 27.86 -19.85 -2.45
N GLU A 356 27.27 -20.99 -2.15
CA GLU A 356 27.55 -22.28 -2.79
C GLU A 356 26.38 -22.75 -3.67
N ASP A 357 26.57 -23.87 -4.37
CA ASP A 357 25.56 -24.49 -5.23
C ASP A 357 24.95 -23.52 -6.27
N ILE A 358 25.76 -22.61 -6.83
CA ILE A 358 25.31 -21.69 -7.88
C ILE A 358 25.26 -22.45 -9.20
N GLY A 359 24.06 -22.72 -9.72
CA GLY A 359 23.90 -23.42 -11.00
C GLY A 359 24.31 -22.57 -12.20
N LEU A 360 24.13 -21.25 -12.10
CA LEU A 360 24.56 -20.29 -13.11
C LEU A 360 24.85 -18.93 -12.46
N LEU A 361 26.03 -18.35 -12.70
CA LEU A 361 26.39 -17.01 -12.29
C LEU A 361 26.52 -16.11 -13.53
N VAL A 362 25.77 -15.02 -13.54
CA VAL A 362 25.82 -13.99 -14.59
C VAL A 362 26.51 -12.76 -14.00
N HIS A 363 27.54 -12.25 -14.68
CA HIS A 363 28.39 -11.20 -14.11
C HIS A 363 27.76 -9.81 -14.09
N GLY A 364 26.74 -9.51 -14.91
CA GLY A 364 26.29 -8.13 -15.16
C GLY A 364 27.14 -7.35 -16.16
N ASP A 365 28.04 -8.06 -16.87
CA ASP A 365 28.87 -7.54 -17.94
C ASP A 365 28.71 -8.45 -19.17
N ALA A 366 28.22 -7.89 -20.28
CA ALA A 366 27.94 -8.62 -21.51
C ALA A 366 29.20 -9.22 -22.17
N THR A 367 30.39 -8.71 -21.83
CA THR A 367 31.66 -9.22 -22.36
C THR A 367 32.16 -10.47 -21.63
N ARG A 368 31.61 -10.76 -20.44
CA ARG A 368 32.00 -11.89 -19.61
C ARG A 368 31.03 -13.05 -19.79
N LYS A 369 31.57 -14.23 -20.06
CA LYS A 369 30.76 -15.46 -20.16
C LYS A 369 30.19 -15.82 -18.79
N PRO A 370 28.91 -16.24 -18.70
CA PRO A 370 28.36 -16.82 -17.49
C PRO A 370 29.14 -18.06 -17.03
N LEU A 371 29.20 -18.29 -15.72
CA LEU A 371 29.84 -19.45 -15.11
C LEU A 371 28.76 -20.43 -14.63
N ARG A 372 28.96 -21.74 -14.81
CA ARG A 372 28.08 -22.78 -14.27
C ARG A 372 28.75 -23.48 -13.10
N ASP A 373 27.92 -24.02 -12.22
CA ASP A 373 28.32 -24.88 -11.10
C ASP A 373 29.49 -24.29 -10.29
N THR A 374 29.27 -23.09 -9.77
CA THR A 374 30.30 -22.28 -9.14
C THR A 374 29.91 -21.83 -7.71
N THR A 375 30.81 -21.08 -7.09
CA THR A 375 30.67 -20.50 -5.75
C THR A 375 31.04 -19.02 -5.80
N LEU A 376 30.65 -18.26 -4.77
CA LEU A 376 31.03 -16.87 -4.62
C LEU A 376 31.31 -16.61 -3.13
N LEU A 377 32.50 -16.10 -2.82
CA LEU A 377 32.92 -15.72 -1.48
C LEU A 377 32.70 -14.22 -1.30
N ILE A 378 32.05 -13.84 -0.21
CA ILE A 378 31.83 -12.46 0.21
C ILE A 378 32.58 -12.24 1.51
N GLU A 379 33.42 -11.21 1.57
CA GLU A 379 34.08 -10.74 2.78
C GLU A 379 33.78 -9.27 3.00
N ASP A 380 33.35 -8.91 4.21
CA ASP A 380 33.02 -7.53 4.61
C ASP A 380 32.13 -6.79 3.59
N GLY A 381 31.12 -7.49 3.08
CA GLY A 381 30.15 -6.96 2.13
C GLY A 381 30.66 -6.78 0.69
N ARG A 382 31.87 -7.27 0.38
CA ARG A 382 32.48 -7.26 -0.96
C ARG A 382 32.74 -8.67 -1.46
N ILE A 383 32.74 -8.83 -2.78
CA ILE A 383 33.08 -10.11 -3.41
C ILE A 383 34.58 -10.34 -3.28
N ALA A 384 34.99 -11.36 -2.53
CA ALA A 384 36.39 -11.71 -2.31
C ALA A 384 36.92 -12.73 -3.32
N GLY A 385 36.05 -13.59 -3.87
CA GLY A 385 36.44 -14.57 -4.87
C GLY A 385 35.25 -15.23 -5.57
N ILE A 386 35.48 -15.74 -6.78
CA ILE A 386 34.47 -16.50 -7.55
C ILE A 386 35.08 -17.86 -7.92
N GLY A 387 34.31 -18.94 -7.72
CA GLY A 387 34.78 -20.30 -7.92
C GLY A 387 35.81 -20.75 -6.86
N VAL A 388 35.81 -20.09 -5.70
CA VAL A 388 36.66 -20.41 -4.55
C VAL A 388 35.83 -21.00 -3.42
N ASP A 389 36.45 -21.88 -2.64
CA ASP A 389 35.87 -22.41 -1.41
C ASP A 389 36.48 -21.70 -0.19
N HIS A 390 35.79 -21.78 0.94
CA HIS A 390 36.29 -21.28 2.22
C HIS A 390 36.06 -22.36 3.29
N PRO A 391 37.10 -22.78 4.06
CA PRO A 391 36.97 -23.92 4.96
C PRO A 391 36.06 -23.65 6.17
N HIS A 392 35.98 -22.39 6.61
CA HIS A 392 35.24 -21.99 7.82
C HIS A 392 34.52 -20.63 7.64
N PRO A 393 33.56 -20.50 6.70
CA PRO A 393 32.83 -19.24 6.52
C PRO A 393 31.86 -19.05 7.69
N ASP A 394 31.63 -17.80 8.11
CA ASP A 394 30.69 -17.50 9.20
C ASP A 394 29.25 -17.90 8.82
N ARG A 395 28.91 -17.68 7.55
CA ARG A 395 27.62 -18.10 6.97
C ARG A 395 27.81 -18.76 5.61
N VAL A 396 26.90 -19.66 5.29
CA VAL A 396 26.78 -20.30 3.99
C VAL A 396 25.37 -20.10 3.45
N LEU A 397 25.26 -19.66 2.21
CA LEU A 397 24.05 -19.61 1.40
C LEU A 397 24.18 -20.65 0.29
N SER A 398 23.42 -21.75 0.38
CA SER A 398 23.24 -22.62 -0.78
C SER A 398 22.21 -22.02 -1.71
N ALA A 399 22.62 -21.72 -2.95
CA ALA A 399 21.74 -21.23 -4.01
C ALA A 399 20.80 -22.33 -4.55
N GLY A 400 20.95 -23.59 -4.14
CA GLY A 400 20.06 -24.69 -4.53
C GLY A 400 20.06 -24.97 -6.04
N GLY A 401 21.17 -24.70 -6.72
CA GLY A 401 21.30 -24.81 -8.17
C GLY A 401 20.54 -23.73 -8.95
N LEU A 402 20.12 -22.63 -8.31
CA LEU A 402 19.49 -21.48 -8.96
C LEU A 402 20.54 -20.56 -9.61
N THR A 403 20.06 -19.54 -10.32
CA THR A 403 20.90 -18.51 -10.94
C THR A 403 21.23 -17.41 -9.94
N VAL A 404 22.45 -16.89 -10.00
CA VAL A 404 22.90 -15.67 -9.33
C VAL A 404 23.18 -14.59 -10.37
N ILE A 405 22.58 -13.41 -10.18
CA ILE A 405 22.84 -12.21 -11.00
C ILE A 405 23.14 -11.01 -10.06
N PRO A 406 23.77 -9.91 -10.54
CA PRO A 406 23.91 -8.72 -9.72
C PRO A 406 22.54 -8.14 -9.35
N GLY A 407 22.50 -7.43 -8.24
CA GLY A 407 21.33 -6.63 -7.88
C GLY A 407 20.97 -5.64 -9.00
N LEU A 408 19.68 -5.49 -9.29
CA LEU A 408 19.21 -4.64 -10.39
C LEU A 408 19.43 -3.17 -10.05
N VAL A 409 19.82 -2.40 -11.05
CA VAL A 409 20.09 -0.96 -10.95
C VAL A 409 19.04 -0.22 -11.76
N ASP A 410 18.10 0.43 -11.08
CA ASP A 410 17.08 1.26 -11.72
C ASP A 410 17.63 2.67 -11.95
N GLY A 411 18.04 2.99 -13.18
CA GLY A 411 18.63 4.27 -13.55
C GLY A 411 17.66 5.46 -13.54
N HIS A 412 16.36 5.20 -13.38
CA HIS A 412 15.32 6.22 -13.54
C HIS A 412 14.13 6.00 -12.61
N VAL A 413 14.22 6.55 -11.40
CA VAL A 413 13.08 6.62 -10.47
C VAL A 413 12.67 8.06 -10.16
N HIS A 414 11.42 8.25 -9.76
CA HIS A 414 10.87 9.54 -9.33
C HIS A 414 10.49 9.53 -7.83
N PRO A 415 11.49 9.56 -6.93
CA PRO A 415 11.24 9.65 -5.50
C PRO A 415 10.59 11.00 -5.14
N THR A 416 10.14 11.11 -3.89
CA THR A 416 9.73 12.40 -3.30
C THR A 416 10.53 12.59 -2.03
N PHE A 417 10.05 12.11 -0.89
CA PHE A 417 10.84 11.98 0.34
C PHE A 417 10.47 10.68 1.05
N GLY A 418 11.47 9.85 1.35
CA GLY A 418 11.27 8.52 1.92
C GLY A 418 10.53 7.56 0.98
N GLU A 419 9.79 6.59 1.56
CA GLU A 419 9.13 5.53 0.81
C GLU A 419 7.67 5.82 0.44
N TRP A 420 7.21 7.06 0.58
CA TRP A 420 5.89 7.47 0.12
C TRP A 420 6.01 8.20 -1.22
N THR A 421 5.11 7.86 -2.15
CA THR A 421 4.96 8.58 -3.41
C THR A 421 3.53 9.13 -3.55
N PRO A 422 3.35 10.44 -3.79
CA PRO A 422 2.05 11.01 -4.09
C PRO A 422 1.54 10.64 -5.50
N ALA A 423 2.43 10.31 -6.44
CA ALA A 423 2.08 10.03 -7.84
C ALA A 423 1.04 8.90 -7.97
N GLN A 424 1.11 7.91 -7.08
CA GLN A 424 0.19 6.78 -6.99
C GLN A 424 -0.40 6.61 -5.59
N ASN A 425 -0.16 7.57 -4.69
CA ASN A 425 -0.53 7.51 -3.28
C ASN A 425 -0.14 6.16 -2.62
N SER A 426 1.09 5.72 -2.87
CA SER A 426 1.64 4.43 -2.44
C SER A 426 2.74 4.62 -1.40
N ILE A 427 2.84 3.72 -0.42
CA ILE A 427 3.87 3.71 0.63
C ILE A 427 4.63 2.38 0.62
N GLY A 428 5.92 2.42 0.95
CA GLY A 428 6.79 1.24 0.93
C GLY A 428 7.19 0.83 -0.49
N TRP A 429 7.17 1.76 -1.45
CA TRP A 429 7.44 1.43 -2.85
C TRP A 429 8.90 0.99 -3.06
N ILE A 430 9.86 1.59 -2.35
CA ILE A 430 11.29 1.20 -2.42
C ILE A 430 11.46 -0.25 -1.92
N GLY A 431 10.92 -0.59 -0.75
CA GLY A 431 10.90 -1.97 -0.26
C GLY A 431 10.20 -2.97 -1.19
N ASN A 432 9.16 -2.55 -1.91
CA ASN A 432 8.56 -3.40 -2.94
C ASN A 432 9.52 -3.63 -4.12
N TYR A 433 10.27 -2.60 -4.55
CA TYR A 433 11.23 -2.72 -5.66
C TYR A 433 12.43 -3.58 -5.27
N LEU A 434 12.86 -3.52 -4.00
CA LEU A 434 13.82 -4.47 -3.42
C LEU A 434 13.33 -5.92 -3.58
N HIS A 435 12.08 -6.21 -3.23
CA HIS A 435 11.50 -7.52 -3.47
C HIS A 435 11.36 -7.86 -4.96
N GLY A 436 11.35 -6.87 -5.85
CA GLY A 436 11.47 -7.07 -7.30
C GLY A 436 12.91 -7.23 -7.80
N GLY A 437 13.91 -7.17 -6.91
CA GLY A 437 15.33 -7.37 -7.20
C GLY A 437 16.14 -6.08 -7.36
N THR A 438 15.54 -4.91 -7.16
CA THR A 438 16.24 -3.61 -7.28
C THR A 438 17.03 -3.30 -6.01
N THR A 439 18.35 -3.31 -6.09
CA THR A 439 19.24 -3.02 -4.96
C THR A 439 19.78 -1.59 -5.00
N SER A 440 19.79 -0.98 -6.19
CA SER A 440 20.23 0.39 -6.40
C SER A 440 19.25 1.17 -7.29
N MET A 441 19.07 2.45 -6.98
CA MET A 441 18.16 3.34 -7.70
C MET A 441 18.83 4.69 -7.94
N VAL A 442 18.60 5.29 -9.10
CA VAL A 442 19.06 6.64 -9.42
C VAL A 442 17.85 7.52 -9.68
N SER A 443 17.75 8.61 -8.90
CA SER A 443 16.70 9.61 -9.10
C SER A 443 16.81 10.20 -10.51
N ALA A 444 15.66 10.51 -11.07
CA ALA A 444 15.49 11.34 -12.25
C ALA A 444 14.76 12.63 -11.89
N GLY A 445 14.82 13.02 -10.62
CA GLY A 445 14.28 14.25 -10.05
C GLY A 445 13.04 14.02 -9.20
N GLU A 446 13.01 14.70 -8.07
CA GLU A 446 11.93 14.71 -7.08
C GLU A 446 10.75 15.62 -7.51
N LEU A 447 10.24 15.39 -8.71
CA LEU A 447 9.28 16.28 -9.37
C LEU A 447 7.82 16.10 -8.92
N HIS A 448 7.53 15.07 -8.13
CA HIS A 448 6.18 14.78 -7.65
C HIS A 448 5.86 15.40 -6.29
N ILE A 449 6.71 16.30 -5.78
CA ILE A 449 6.47 17.00 -4.51
C ILE A 449 5.10 17.72 -4.56
N PRO A 450 4.19 17.45 -3.60
CA PRO A 450 2.91 18.13 -3.55
C PRO A 450 3.08 19.63 -3.41
N GLY A 451 2.47 20.41 -4.30
CA GLY A 451 2.57 21.87 -4.32
C GLY A 451 3.74 22.42 -5.15
N LEU A 452 4.53 21.57 -5.81
CA LEU A 452 5.53 22.03 -6.78
C LEU A 452 4.85 22.55 -8.05
N ASP A 453 5.00 23.85 -8.33
CA ASP A 453 4.49 24.48 -9.55
C ASP A 453 5.57 24.46 -10.65
N PHE A 454 5.32 23.70 -11.72
CA PHE A 454 6.25 23.59 -12.85
C PHE A 454 6.38 24.89 -13.66
N GLY A 455 5.43 25.83 -13.55
CA GLY A 455 5.50 27.14 -14.19
C GLY A 455 6.32 28.17 -13.42
N ALA A 456 6.74 27.85 -12.19
CA ALA A 456 7.43 28.77 -11.28
C ALA A 456 8.70 28.18 -10.67
N LEU A 457 9.41 27.33 -11.41
CA LEU A 457 10.68 26.75 -10.98
C LEU A 457 11.80 27.80 -11.00
N THR A 458 12.56 27.89 -9.92
CA THR A 458 13.76 28.74 -9.81
C THR A 458 15.01 27.91 -9.50
N PRO A 459 16.22 28.40 -9.86
CA PRO A 459 17.48 27.73 -9.53
C PRO A 459 17.61 27.31 -8.06
N GLU A 460 17.27 28.21 -7.12
CA GLU A 460 17.36 27.92 -5.68
C GLU A 460 16.32 26.89 -5.22
N LEU A 461 15.11 26.90 -5.78
CA LEU A 461 14.07 25.93 -5.43
C LEU A 461 14.49 24.50 -5.82
N VAL A 462 14.89 24.30 -7.07
CA VAL A 462 15.25 22.97 -7.59
C VAL A 462 16.53 22.44 -6.92
N LEU A 463 17.50 23.31 -6.64
CA LEU A 463 18.70 22.95 -5.89
C LEU A 463 18.36 22.58 -4.43
N SER A 464 17.52 23.36 -3.75
CA SER A 464 17.12 23.10 -2.37
C SER A 464 16.37 21.77 -2.23
N ILE A 465 15.49 21.45 -3.18
CA ILE A 465 14.80 20.15 -3.25
C ILE A 465 15.81 19.01 -3.39
N ALA A 466 16.75 19.14 -4.33
CA ALA A 466 17.76 18.12 -4.59
C ALA A 466 18.65 17.87 -3.36
N ILE A 467 19.15 18.94 -2.73
CA ILE A 467 19.95 18.87 -1.49
C ILE A 467 19.14 18.20 -0.37
N THR A 468 17.87 18.58 -0.21
CA THR A 468 17.00 17.98 0.81
C THR A 468 16.83 16.48 0.56
N SER A 469 16.60 16.06 -0.69
CA SER A 469 16.41 14.65 -1.02
C SER A 469 17.70 13.83 -0.82
N LYS A 470 18.86 14.38 -1.24
CA LYS A 470 20.19 13.78 -1.03
C LYS A 470 20.44 13.48 0.45
N HIS A 471 20.20 14.47 1.31
CA HIS A 471 20.49 14.37 2.75
C HIS A 471 19.40 13.69 3.58
N THR A 472 18.22 13.41 2.99
CA THR A 472 17.14 12.66 3.64
C THR A 472 17.03 11.25 3.08
N THR A 473 16.36 11.09 1.94
CA THR A 473 16.12 9.80 1.27
C THR A 473 17.44 9.13 0.89
N GLY A 474 18.38 9.87 0.30
CA GLY A 474 19.66 9.31 -0.14
C GLY A 474 20.53 8.80 1.01
N ARG A 475 20.54 9.52 2.14
CA ARG A 475 21.30 9.15 3.33
C ARG A 475 20.67 8.01 4.14
N ALA A 476 19.36 7.91 4.18
CA ALA A 476 18.65 6.97 5.04
C ALA A 476 18.64 5.51 4.54
N ARG A 477 18.96 5.27 3.26
CA ARG A 477 18.84 3.96 2.58
C ARG A 477 17.53 3.22 2.94
N PRO A 478 16.36 3.74 2.52
CA PRO A 478 15.08 3.13 2.88
C PRO A 478 15.02 1.68 2.43
N SER A 479 14.53 0.80 3.30
CA SER A 479 14.53 -0.66 3.09
C SER A 479 15.92 -1.26 2.80
N GLY A 480 17.02 -0.56 3.14
CA GLY A 480 18.40 -0.97 2.86
C GLY A 480 18.85 -0.78 1.40
N VAL A 481 18.00 -0.23 0.54
CA VAL A 481 18.31 0.02 -0.89
C VAL A 481 19.25 1.23 -1.02
N LYS A 482 20.20 1.14 -1.94
CA LYS A 482 21.11 2.25 -2.29
C LYS A 482 20.39 3.23 -3.23
N VAL A 483 19.91 4.35 -2.70
CA VAL A 483 19.17 5.35 -3.49
C VAL A 483 20.02 6.58 -3.73
N GLY A 484 20.49 6.75 -4.98
CA GLY A 484 21.08 7.99 -5.48
C GLY A 484 20.01 9.07 -5.67
N ALA A 485 19.57 9.66 -4.56
CA ALA A 485 18.54 10.69 -4.52
C ALA A 485 19.11 12.11 -4.72
N GLY A 486 18.24 13.07 -5.04
CA GLY A 486 18.62 14.49 -5.13
C GLY A 486 19.15 14.90 -6.50
N THR A 487 18.46 14.50 -7.57
CA THR A 487 18.81 14.94 -8.92
C THR A 487 18.38 16.38 -9.14
N VAL A 488 19.31 17.26 -9.48
CA VAL A 488 18.99 18.67 -9.74
C VAL A 488 18.25 18.79 -11.08
N LEU A 489 17.04 19.34 -11.04
CA LEU A 489 16.28 19.69 -12.24
C LEU A 489 16.85 20.97 -12.84
N LEU A 490 17.37 20.90 -14.06
CA LEU A 490 18.00 22.04 -14.73
C LEU A 490 16.93 22.99 -15.27
N VAL A 491 17.03 24.27 -14.87
CA VAL A 491 16.10 25.34 -15.24
C VAL A 491 16.86 26.59 -15.73
N PRO A 492 16.24 27.50 -16.50
CA PRO A 492 16.90 28.74 -16.92
C PRO A 492 17.37 29.61 -15.74
N GLY A 493 18.48 30.33 -15.91
CA GLY A 493 19.02 31.28 -14.94
C GLY A 493 19.91 30.68 -13.85
N MET A 494 20.32 29.41 -13.97
CA MET A 494 21.31 28.82 -13.07
C MET A 494 22.71 29.38 -13.39
N THR A 495 23.49 29.61 -12.34
CA THR A 495 24.89 30.03 -12.39
C THR A 495 25.81 28.87 -12.04
N GLU A 496 27.09 28.99 -12.40
CA GLU A 496 28.12 28.01 -12.04
C GLU A 496 28.17 27.70 -10.53
N GLU A 497 27.93 28.70 -9.68
CA GLU A 497 27.89 28.53 -8.22
C GLU A 497 26.84 27.51 -7.77
N HIS A 498 25.71 27.38 -8.49
CA HIS A 498 24.71 26.35 -8.17
C HIS A 498 25.26 24.94 -8.39
N PHE A 499 26.11 24.74 -9.40
CA PHE A 499 26.78 23.46 -9.68
C PHE A 499 27.87 23.20 -8.65
N ASP A 500 28.64 24.22 -8.25
CA ASP A 500 29.60 24.11 -7.15
C ASP A 500 28.95 23.70 -5.83
N ARG A 501 27.78 24.30 -5.54
CA ARG A 501 27.02 23.98 -4.34
C ARG A 501 26.44 22.56 -4.44
N ALA A 502 25.85 22.18 -5.56
CA ALA A 502 25.38 20.80 -5.76
C ALA A 502 26.52 19.78 -5.56
N HIS A 503 27.71 20.06 -6.10
CA HIS A 503 28.88 19.18 -5.98
C HIS A 503 29.36 19.06 -4.53
N ARG A 504 29.46 20.18 -3.81
CA ARG A 504 29.81 20.18 -2.38
C ARG A 504 28.85 19.38 -1.51
N GLU A 505 27.58 19.35 -1.88
CA GLU A 505 26.55 18.56 -1.19
C GLU A 505 26.54 17.08 -1.63
N GLY A 506 27.45 16.69 -2.52
CA GLY A 506 27.62 15.33 -3.04
C GLY A 506 26.54 14.93 -4.04
N ILE A 507 25.95 15.87 -4.77
CA ILE A 507 24.99 15.56 -5.85
C ILE A 507 25.75 15.25 -7.14
N ASP A 508 25.47 14.10 -7.73
CA ASP A 508 26.19 13.60 -8.91
C ASP A 508 25.32 13.57 -10.18
N GLN A 509 24.02 13.86 -10.06
CA GLN A 509 23.03 13.67 -11.13
C GLN A 509 22.23 14.96 -11.38
N LEU A 510 22.07 15.32 -12.65
CA LEU A 510 21.26 16.46 -13.09
C LEU A 510 20.33 16.02 -14.23
N LYS A 511 19.19 16.70 -14.41
CA LYS A 511 18.24 16.36 -15.49
C LYS A 511 17.60 17.58 -16.14
N PHE A 512 17.65 17.63 -17.46
CA PHE A 512 16.76 18.46 -18.26
C PHE A 512 15.40 17.78 -18.44
N ILE A 513 14.32 18.42 -17.96
CA ILE A 513 12.94 17.92 -18.16
C ILE A 513 11.93 19.05 -18.36
N PHE A 514 12.05 20.13 -17.58
CA PHE A 514 11.18 21.32 -17.67
C PHE A 514 11.91 22.53 -18.28
N TYR A 515 13.07 22.31 -18.89
CA TYR A 515 13.86 23.38 -19.49
C TYR A 515 13.16 23.94 -20.74
N ASP A 516 13.18 25.26 -20.91
CA ASP A 516 12.59 25.92 -22.07
C ASP A 516 13.51 25.82 -23.29
N TRP A 517 13.21 24.88 -24.19
CA TRP A 517 13.98 24.66 -25.40
C TRP A 517 13.84 25.76 -26.46
N ASN A 518 12.99 26.77 -26.27
CA ASN A 518 13.03 27.98 -27.11
C ASN A 518 14.32 28.77 -26.90
N ARG A 519 15.02 28.53 -25.78
CA ARG A 519 16.29 29.16 -25.43
C ARG A 519 17.52 28.47 -26.00
N LEU A 520 17.38 27.36 -26.74
CA LEU A 520 18.52 26.55 -27.19
C LEU A 520 19.67 27.34 -27.87
N GLY A 521 19.34 28.44 -28.54
CA GLY A 521 20.31 29.30 -29.24
C GLY A 521 21.17 30.21 -28.34
N ASP A 522 20.87 30.35 -27.05
CA ASP A 522 21.62 31.23 -26.13
C ASP A 522 22.85 30.56 -25.46
N GLY A 523 23.06 29.26 -25.73
CA GLY A 523 24.17 28.47 -25.22
C GLY A 523 24.07 28.11 -23.72
N GLU A 524 22.98 28.44 -23.03
CA GLU A 524 22.83 28.25 -21.58
C GLU A 524 22.81 26.77 -21.19
N ALA A 525 22.02 25.95 -21.89
CA ALA A 525 21.95 24.51 -21.64
C ALA A 525 23.32 23.81 -21.85
N GLN A 526 24.10 24.25 -22.84
CA GLN A 526 25.43 23.71 -23.13
C GLN A 526 26.43 24.07 -22.02
N ARG A 527 26.37 25.29 -21.48
CA ARG A 527 27.21 25.70 -20.33
C ARG A 527 26.90 24.85 -19.09
N TYR A 528 25.64 24.49 -18.87
CA TYR A 528 25.27 23.61 -17.75
C TYR A 528 25.91 22.23 -17.85
N VAL A 529 25.95 21.66 -19.07
CA VAL A 529 26.62 20.38 -19.32
C VAL A 529 28.13 20.52 -19.07
N GLU A 530 28.75 21.60 -19.56
CA GLU A 530 30.17 21.87 -19.33
C GLU A 530 30.51 22.00 -17.83
N TRP A 531 29.75 22.79 -17.07
CA TRP A 531 29.95 22.95 -15.63
C TRP A 531 29.72 21.65 -14.85
N ALA A 532 28.74 20.84 -15.25
CA ALA A 532 28.51 19.52 -14.67
C ALA A 532 29.71 18.59 -14.93
N HIS A 533 30.23 18.54 -16.16
CA HIS A 533 31.36 17.70 -16.54
C HIS A 533 32.66 18.08 -15.83
N GLN A 534 32.92 19.37 -15.64
CA GLN A 534 34.06 19.86 -14.84
C GLN A 534 34.06 19.33 -13.40
N ARG A 535 32.89 18.92 -12.90
CA ARG A 535 32.66 18.39 -11.54
C ARG A 535 32.38 16.88 -11.52
N GLY A 536 32.52 16.21 -12.67
CA GLY A 536 32.29 14.77 -12.81
C GLY A 536 30.82 14.35 -12.63
N MET A 537 29.87 15.26 -12.81
CA MET A 537 28.43 14.96 -12.68
C MET A 537 27.84 14.43 -13.99
N THR A 538 26.80 13.60 -13.88
CA THR A 538 26.05 13.06 -15.03
C THR A 538 24.81 13.90 -15.34
N VAL A 539 24.65 14.29 -16.61
CA VAL A 539 23.50 15.04 -17.11
C VAL A 539 22.57 14.16 -17.93
N LYS A 540 21.34 13.99 -17.44
CA LYS A 540 20.24 13.31 -18.12
C LYS A 540 19.39 14.30 -18.90
N MET A 541 18.75 13.84 -19.96
CA MET A 541 17.76 14.62 -20.70
C MET A 541 16.49 13.81 -20.93
N HIS A 542 15.34 14.40 -20.60
CA HIS A 542 14.04 13.88 -21.00
C HIS A 542 13.93 13.90 -22.53
N SER A 543 13.67 12.76 -23.14
CA SER A 543 13.38 12.63 -24.58
C SER A 543 11.95 12.13 -24.80
N GLY A 544 11.23 12.73 -25.77
CA GLY A 544 9.86 12.39 -26.14
C GLY A 544 8.81 13.45 -25.83
N GLY A 545 7.55 13.03 -25.80
CA GLY A 545 6.39 13.91 -25.67
C GLY A 545 6.37 14.67 -24.34
N VAL A 546 6.11 15.97 -24.43
CA VAL A 546 6.06 16.87 -23.26
C VAL A 546 4.90 16.49 -22.32
N SER A 547 5.21 16.07 -21.11
CA SER A 547 4.20 15.69 -20.12
C SER A 547 3.96 16.81 -19.09
N ARG A 548 2.70 16.94 -18.66
CA ARG A 548 2.14 17.79 -17.58
C ARG A 548 2.37 19.32 -17.62
N SER A 549 3.41 19.88 -18.24
CA SER A 549 3.76 21.31 -18.15
C SER A 549 3.43 22.15 -19.40
N GLY A 550 3.12 21.54 -20.54
CA GLY A 550 2.71 22.27 -21.76
C GLY A 550 3.84 23.05 -22.47
N SER A 551 5.10 22.96 -22.03
CA SER A 551 6.25 23.54 -22.75
C SER A 551 6.39 22.87 -24.12
N SER A 552 6.22 23.66 -25.20
CA SER A 552 5.71 23.16 -26.48
C SER A 552 6.74 22.57 -27.45
N ARG A 553 8.03 22.48 -27.09
CA ARG A 553 9.07 21.89 -27.95
C ARG A 553 9.56 20.57 -27.39
N VAL A 554 9.35 19.49 -28.15
CA VAL A 554 9.91 18.16 -27.88
C VAL A 554 11.44 18.25 -27.94
N ALA A 555 12.12 17.59 -27.01
CA ALA A 555 13.56 17.37 -27.11
C ALA A 555 13.85 16.29 -28.18
N GLY A 556 13.73 16.69 -29.44
CA GLY A 556 14.02 15.86 -30.61
C GLY A 556 15.50 15.86 -30.96
N ARG A 557 15.82 15.37 -32.16
CA ARG A 557 17.20 15.20 -32.65
C ARG A 557 18.05 16.47 -32.49
N ASP A 558 17.52 17.61 -32.92
CA ASP A 558 18.22 18.89 -32.95
C ASP A 558 18.59 19.40 -31.54
N VAL A 559 17.68 19.27 -30.57
CA VAL A 559 17.92 19.61 -29.18
C VAL A 559 18.98 18.70 -28.57
N VAL A 560 18.83 17.38 -28.74
CA VAL A 560 19.76 16.39 -28.14
C VAL A 560 21.15 16.53 -28.74
N ALA A 561 21.27 16.72 -30.05
CA ALA A 561 22.56 16.93 -30.72
C ALA A 561 23.24 18.25 -30.31
N ALA A 562 22.47 19.30 -30.02
CA ALA A 562 23.02 20.58 -29.57
C ALA A 562 23.47 20.57 -28.10
N VAL A 563 22.72 19.91 -27.21
CA VAL A 563 23.01 19.88 -25.77
C VAL A 563 24.02 18.80 -25.41
N ARG A 564 23.99 17.64 -26.09
CA ARG A 564 24.85 16.48 -25.87
C ARG A 564 24.83 15.99 -24.40
N PRO A 565 23.66 15.56 -23.88
CA PRO A 565 23.58 14.98 -22.54
C PRO A 565 24.34 13.65 -22.46
N ASP A 566 24.71 13.24 -21.25
CA ASP A 566 25.34 11.93 -21.01
C ASP A 566 24.34 10.79 -21.20
N ILE A 567 23.07 11.02 -20.84
CA ILE A 567 21.99 10.03 -20.94
C ILE A 567 20.77 10.66 -21.61
N VAL A 568 20.34 10.06 -22.72
CA VAL A 568 19.03 10.33 -23.33
C VAL A 568 17.99 9.47 -22.63
N GLY A 569 17.32 10.08 -21.64
CA GLY A 569 16.36 9.44 -20.74
C GLY A 569 15.10 8.98 -21.46
N HIS A 570 14.61 7.79 -21.10
CA HIS A 570 13.42 7.11 -21.60
C HIS A 570 13.12 7.44 -23.08
N ILE A 571 14.08 7.27 -24.00
CA ILE A 571 13.97 7.69 -25.41
C ILE A 571 12.78 7.05 -26.12
N SER A 572 12.38 5.86 -25.68
CA SER A 572 11.18 5.13 -26.13
C SER A 572 9.88 5.63 -25.51
N GLY A 573 9.93 6.76 -24.79
CA GLY A 573 8.81 7.49 -24.22
C GLY A 573 8.63 7.28 -22.73
N GLY A 574 8.31 8.36 -22.02
CA GLY A 574 7.81 8.35 -20.64
C GLY A 574 6.44 9.04 -20.52
N PRO A 575 5.36 8.59 -21.20
CA PRO A 575 5.26 7.35 -22.01
C PRO A 575 5.29 7.55 -23.54
N ILE A 576 5.34 8.79 -24.04
CA ILE A 576 5.24 9.10 -25.47
C ILE A 576 6.64 9.31 -26.07
N PRO A 577 7.08 8.52 -27.07
CA PRO A 577 8.38 8.68 -27.72
C PRO A 577 8.40 9.89 -28.68
N PRO A 578 9.60 10.38 -29.07
CA PRO A 578 9.73 11.23 -30.25
C PRO A 578 9.47 10.41 -31.54
N PRO A 579 9.39 11.06 -32.72
CA PRO A 579 9.32 10.35 -33.99
C PRO A 579 10.45 9.32 -34.17
N ASP A 580 10.19 8.24 -34.89
CA ASP A 580 11.18 7.17 -35.10
C ASP A 580 12.45 7.68 -35.80
N GLU A 581 12.29 8.61 -36.74
CA GLU A 581 13.42 9.26 -37.41
C GLU A 581 14.35 10.00 -36.43
N ASP A 582 13.77 10.62 -35.39
CA ASP A 582 14.53 11.28 -34.34
C ASP A 582 15.23 10.26 -33.45
N ILE A 583 14.55 9.16 -33.07
CA ILE A 583 15.18 8.08 -32.29
C ILE A 583 16.41 7.53 -33.03
N VAL A 584 16.25 7.18 -34.30
CA VAL A 584 17.32 6.64 -35.15
C VAL A 584 18.46 7.65 -35.29
N ALA A 585 18.13 8.92 -35.57
CA ALA A 585 19.12 9.96 -35.74
C ALA A 585 19.87 10.28 -34.44
N ILE A 586 19.20 10.33 -33.29
CA ILE A 586 19.85 10.56 -31.98
C ILE A 586 20.87 9.46 -31.68
N ILE A 587 20.49 8.19 -31.90
CA ILE A 587 21.40 7.05 -31.69
C ILE A 587 22.65 7.20 -32.58
N ALA A 588 22.47 7.61 -33.84
CA ALA A 588 23.56 7.74 -34.81
C ALA A 588 24.44 8.98 -34.58
N ASP A 589 23.83 10.14 -34.30
CA ASP A 589 24.50 11.44 -34.30
C ASP A 589 25.11 11.80 -32.95
N VAL A 590 24.67 11.15 -31.86
CA VAL A 590 25.17 11.40 -30.50
C VAL A 590 25.77 10.11 -29.92
N PRO A 591 26.87 9.58 -30.49
CA PRO A 591 27.41 8.26 -30.16
C PRO A 591 27.98 8.16 -28.74
N THR A 592 28.26 9.29 -28.09
CA THR A 592 28.79 9.34 -26.73
C THR A 592 27.71 9.19 -25.66
N ALA A 593 26.44 9.43 -25.99
CA ALA A 593 25.36 9.35 -25.02
C ALA A 593 24.89 7.91 -24.80
N HIS A 594 24.59 7.60 -23.54
CA HIS A 594 23.82 6.42 -23.17
C HIS A 594 22.35 6.59 -23.56
N ILE A 595 21.71 5.48 -23.93
CA ILE A 595 20.34 5.47 -24.44
C ILE A 595 19.48 4.69 -23.46
N GLU A 596 18.57 5.39 -22.79
CA GLU A 596 17.79 4.80 -21.71
C GLU A 596 16.39 4.38 -22.17
N VAL A 597 15.95 3.20 -21.76
CA VAL A 597 14.58 2.71 -21.95
C VAL A 597 13.98 2.30 -20.60
N CYS A 598 12.69 2.58 -20.38
CA CYS A 598 12.05 2.45 -19.07
C CYS A 598 10.80 1.58 -19.05
N SER A 599 10.47 0.88 -17.96
CA SER A 599 9.26 0.03 -17.93
C SER A 599 7.93 0.73 -18.22
N SER A 600 7.86 2.06 -18.06
CA SER A 600 6.71 2.92 -18.36
C SER A 600 6.58 3.37 -19.83
N MET A 601 7.29 2.74 -20.77
CA MET A 601 7.49 3.22 -22.14
C MET A 601 6.57 2.66 -23.23
N ASN A 602 6.79 3.12 -24.47
CA ASN A 602 6.21 2.54 -25.68
C ASN A 602 6.99 1.28 -26.13
N PHE A 603 6.34 0.12 -26.08
CA PHE A 603 6.93 -1.17 -26.44
C PHE A 603 7.49 -1.23 -27.86
N ARG A 604 6.80 -0.65 -28.85
CA ARG A 604 7.25 -0.64 -30.25
C ARG A 604 8.51 0.21 -30.42
N ALA A 605 8.54 1.41 -29.84
CA ALA A 605 9.71 2.29 -29.92
C ALA A 605 10.92 1.70 -29.18
N THR A 606 10.68 0.98 -28.08
CA THR A 606 11.73 0.25 -27.35
C THR A 606 12.37 -0.82 -28.21
N LYS A 607 11.53 -1.59 -28.94
CA LYS A 607 12.02 -2.57 -29.90
C LYS A 607 12.89 -1.92 -30.98
N LEU A 608 12.45 -0.78 -31.51
CA LEU A 608 13.24 0.00 -32.46
C LEU A 608 14.60 0.40 -31.88
N VAL A 609 14.64 0.95 -30.66
CA VAL A 609 15.90 1.34 -29.98
C VAL A 609 16.85 0.14 -29.87
N ALA A 610 16.35 -1.00 -29.38
CA ALA A 610 17.14 -2.21 -29.23
C ALA A 610 17.66 -2.74 -30.58
N GLU A 611 16.82 -2.76 -31.61
CA GLU A 611 17.21 -3.15 -32.98
C GLU A 611 18.29 -2.23 -33.54
N GLN A 612 18.15 -0.91 -33.37
CA GLN A 612 19.13 0.06 -33.85
C GLN A 612 20.48 -0.06 -33.14
N LEU A 613 20.49 -0.15 -31.81
CA LEU A 613 21.73 -0.34 -31.05
C LEU A 613 22.39 -1.68 -31.39
N SER A 614 21.61 -2.74 -31.57
CA SER A 614 22.12 -4.07 -31.96
C SER A 614 22.73 -4.05 -33.35
N ALA A 615 22.03 -3.48 -34.34
CA ALA A 615 22.50 -3.40 -35.72
C ALA A 615 23.81 -2.61 -35.86
N ARG A 616 24.06 -1.67 -34.94
CA ARG A 616 25.25 -0.83 -34.91
C ARG A 616 26.38 -1.40 -34.03
N GLY A 617 26.16 -2.50 -33.33
CA GLY A 617 27.12 -3.04 -32.35
C GLY A 617 27.30 -2.12 -31.12
N GLU A 618 26.30 -1.31 -30.81
CA GLU A 618 26.32 -0.23 -29.83
C GLU A 618 25.48 -0.55 -28.58
N LEU A 619 25.04 -1.80 -28.40
CA LEU A 619 24.23 -2.24 -27.25
C LEU A 619 24.84 -1.89 -25.88
N GLY A 620 26.16 -1.74 -25.77
CA GLY A 620 26.81 -1.30 -24.54
C GLY A 620 26.43 0.11 -24.07
N ARG A 621 25.71 0.88 -24.90
CA ARG A 621 25.14 2.19 -24.56
C ARG A 621 23.75 2.11 -23.93
N LEU A 622 23.09 0.96 -23.97
CA LEU A 622 21.73 0.78 -23.46
C LEU A 622 21.73 0.84 -21.93
N THR A 623 20.86 1.66 -21.36
CA THR A 623 20.61 1.73 -19.92
C THR A 623 19.12 1.56 -19.64
N LEU A 624 18.79 1.10 -18.44
CA LEU A 624 17.43 0.77 -18.05
C LEU A 624 16.98 1.58 -16.84
N GLY A 625 15.69 1.90 -16.81
CA GLY A 625 15.02 2.38 -15.61
C GLY A 625 13.57 1.93 -15.57
N THR A 626 12.81 2.44 -14.61
CA THR A 626 11.37 2.21 -14.58
C THR A 626 10.56 3.43 -14.97
N ASP A 627 11.10 4.64 -14.78
CA ASP A 627 10.39 5.92 -14.85
C ASP A 627 9.10 5.87 -14.00
N THR A 628 9.31 5.45 -12.76
CA THR A 628 8.28 5.31 -11.73
C THR A 628 8.84 5.66 -10.35
N PRO A 629 8.00 5.97 -9.35
CA PRO A 629 6.56 6.15 -9.41
C PRO A 629 6.11 7.29 -10.32
N GLY A 630 5.11 7.05 -11.16
CA GLY A 630 4.65 8.04 -12.15
C GLY A 630 3.20 7.80 -12.56
N GLY A 631 2.76 8.39 -13.68
CA GLY A 631 1.40 8.19 -14.20
C GLY A 631 1.09 6.71 -14.51
N THR A 632 2.10 5.96 -14.96
CA THR A 632 1.98 4.52 -15.27
C THR A 632 1.74 3.66 -14.04
N GLY A 633 2.27 4.06 -12.88
CA GLY A 633 2.11 3.29 -11.65
C GLY A 633 3.34 3.25 -10.76
N VAL A 634 3.30 2.27 -9.86
CA VAL A 634 4.43 1.73 -9.09
C VAL A 634 4.56 0.29 -9.56
N ILE A 635 5.70 -0.07 -10.14
CA ILE A 635 5.92 -1.34 -10.83
C ILE A 635 7.11 -2.06 -10.17
N PRO A 636 6.89 -2.78 -9.04
CA PRO A 636 7.97 -3.41 -8.28
C PRO A 636 8.89 -4.32 -9.10
N ARG A 637 8.33 -5.01 -10.10
CA ARG A 637 9.06 -5.92 -10.99
C ARG A 637 9.44 -5.27 -12.32
N GLY A 638 9.49 -3.93 -12.40
CA GLY A 638 9.71 -3.19 -13.64
C GLY A 638 11.02 -3.59 -14.32
N MET A 639 12.13 -3.58 -13.58
CA MET A 639 13.44 -3.96 -14.11
C MET A 639 13.46 -5.38 -14.70
N LEU A 640 12.91 -6.39 -13.99
CA LEU A 640 12.77 -7.75 -14.53
C LEU A 640 11.92 -7.80 -15.81
N ARG A 641 10.84 -6.99 -15.88
CA ARG A 641 10.00 -6.90 -17.07
C ARG A 641 10.76 -6.28 -18.25
N ASN A 642 11.64 -5.31 -18.02
CA ASN A 642 12.51 -4.78 -19.07
C ASN A 642 13.43 -5.88 -19.62
N ILE A 643 14.08 -6.65 -18.74
CA ILE A 643 14.95 -7.76 -19.15
C ILE A 643 14.18 -8.77 -20.00
N CYS A 644 13.01 -9.24 -19.50
CA CYS A 644 12.15 -10.16 -20.25
C CYS A 644 11.77 -9.58 -21.62
N PHE A 645 11.34 -8.32 -21.69
CA PHE A 645 10.89 -7.71 -22.93
C PHE A 645 12.03 -7.54 -23.95
N LEU A 646 13.21 -7.13 -23.50
CA LEU A 646 14.39 -7.01 -24.34
C LEU A 646 14.82 -8.38 -24.88
N ALA A 647 14.86 -9.39 -24.01
CA ALA A 647 15.32 -10.72 -24.37
C ALA A 647 14.34 -11.47 -25.29
N SER A 648 13.05 -11.50 -24.94
CA SER A 648 12.08 -12.34 -25.66
C SER A 648 11.45 -11.67 -26.87
N ILE A 649 11.29 -10.34 -26.87
CA ILE A 649 10.59 -9.61 -27.94
C ILE A 649 11.55 -8.77 -28.79
N CYS A 650 12.57 -8.17 -28.17
CA CYS A 650 13.52 -7.31 -28.90
C CYS A 650 14.72 -8.06 -29.45
N GLY A 651 14.87 -9.36 -29.14
CA GLY A 651 15.97 -10.19 -29.64
C GLY A 651 17.33 -9.85 -29.04
N VAL A 652 17.38 -9.19 -27.89
CA VAL A 652 18.63 -8.92 -27.16
C VAL A 652 19.07 -10.20 -26.46
N ASP A 653 20.35 -10.53 -26.51
CA ASP A 653 20.88 -11.66 -25.74
C ASP A 653 20.56 -11.53 -24.23
N PRO A 654 20.08 -12.58 -23.54
CA PRO A 654 19.73 -12.48 -22.12
C PRO A 654 20.87 -12.00 -21.20
N VAL A 655 22.14 -12.35 -21.48
CA VAL A 655 23.29 -11.85 -20.71
C VAL A 655 23.47 -10.35 -20.95
N ALA A 656 23.34 -9.90 -22.19
CA ALA A 656 23.37 -8.48 -22.53
C ALA A 656 22.20 -7.70 -21.91
N ALA A 657 21.00 -8.28 -21.87
CA ALA A 657 19.83 -7.66 -21.23
C ALA A 657 20.02 -7.53 -19.70
N VAL A 658 20.61 -8.54 -19.04
CA VAL A 658 21.00 -8.46 -17.63
C VAL A 658 22.07 -7.39 -17.42
N ALA A 659 23.09 -7.32 -18.29
CA ALA A 659 24.13 -6.28 -18.21
C ALA A 659 23.55 -4.87 -18.35
N ALA A 660 22.60 -4.67 -19.28
CA ALA A 660 21.85 -3.43 -19.43
C ALA A 660 21.13 -3.05 -18.13
N ALA A 661 20.53 -4.01 -17.43
CA ALA A 661 19.82 -3.80 -16.16
C ALA A 661 20.71 -3.66 -14.91
N THR A 662 22.03 -3.84 -15.06
CA THR A 662 22.97 -3.92 -13.94
C THR A 662 24.21 -3.07 -14.24
N GLY A 663 25.34 -3.67 -14.65
CA GLY A 663 26.63 -3.02 -14.78
C GLY A 663 26.68 -1.88 -15.79
N GLN A 664 25.94 -1.99 -16.90
CA GLN A 664 25.90 -0.91 -17.91
C GLN A 664 25.16 0.32 -17.37
N THR A 665 24.01 0.13 -16.71
CA THR A 665 23.27 1.22 -16.07
C THR A 665 24.07 1.80 -14.89
N ALA A 666 24.69 0.97 -14.05
CA ALA A 666 25.54 1.44 -12.96
C ALA A 666 26.68 2.34 -13.47
N LYS A 667 27.40 1.88 -14.51
CA LYS A 667 28.51 2.62 -15.12
C LYS A 667 28.04 3.96 -15.70
N ALA A 668 26.89 4.00 -16.38
CA ALA A 668 26.35 5.23 -16.96
C ALA A 668 26.02 6.29 -15.89
N HIS A 669 25.75 5.88 -14.66
CA HIS A 669 25.48 6.76 -13.52
C HIS A 669 26.64 6.89 -12.53
N GLY A 670 27.84 6.37 -12.86
CA GLY A 670 29.02 6.47 -11.99
C GLY A 670 28.93 5.67 -10.68
N LEU A 671 28.14 4.59 -10.66
CA LEU A 671 27.99 3.72 -9.48
C LEU A 671 29.05 2.61 -9.46
N ASP A 672 29.45 2.16 -8.28
CA ASP A 672 30.46 1.11 -8.05
C ASP A 672 29.86 -0.31 -7.93
N THR A 673 28.59 -0.49 -8.29
CA THR A 673 27.81 -1.74 -8.18
C THR A 673 27.40 -2.30 -9.56
N GLY A 674 26.58 -3.35 -9.58
CA GLY A 674 25.97 -3.90 -10.79
C GLY A 674 26.83 -4.91 -11.54
N VAL A 675 28.04 -5.22 -11.07
CA VAL A 675 28.89 -6.27 -11.64
C VAL A 675 29.39 -7.20 -10.54
N LEU A 676 29.23 -8.50 -10.74
CA LEU A 676 29.78 -9.53 -9.87
C LEU A 676 31.23 -9.81 -10.27
N THR A 677 32.16 -9.16 -9.58
CA THR A 677 33.61 -9.33 -9.74
C THR A 677 34.33 -9.09 -8.43
N GLU A 678 35.52 -9.66 -8.27
CA GLU A 678 36.34 -9.46 -7.07
C GLU A 678 36.55 -7.97 -6.78
N GLY A 679 36.43 -7.61 -5.50
CA GLY A 679 36.51 -6.24 -4.99
C GLY A 679 35.20 -5.45 -5.07
N ALA A 680 34.23 -5.84 -5.89
CA ALA A 680 32.95 -5.12 -6.01
C ALA A 680 32.02 -5.35 -4.80
N PRO A 681 31.11 -4.41 -4.49
CA PRO A 681 30.06 -4.62 -3.48
C PRO A 681 29.21 -5.86 -3.79
N ALA A 682 28.88 -6.64 -2.76
CA ALA A 682 28.10 -7.86 -2.89
C ALA A 682 26.59 -7.59 -2.93
N ASP A 683 26.14 -6.89 -3.98
CA ASP A 683 24.73 -6.70 -4.30
C ASP A 683 24.30 -7.77 -5.30
N LEU A 684 23.49 -8.75 -4.87
CA LEU A 684 23.13 -9.90 -5.72
C LEU A 684 21.72 -10.41 -5.48
N LEU A 685 21.21 -11.12 -6.48
CA LEU A 685 19.94 -11.85 -6.46
C LEU A 685 20.19 -13.33 -6.66
N VAL A 686 19.47 -14.18 -5.92
CA VAL A 686 19.29 -15.59 -6.29
C VAL A 686 17.87 -15.77 -6.82
N LEU A 687 17.74 -16.25 -8.06
CA LEU A 687 16.47 -16.35 -8.75
C LEU A 687 16.45 -17.52 -9.75
N GLY A 688 15.25 -17.94 -10.16
CA GLY A 688 15.12 -18.97 -11.19
C GLY A 688 13.68 -19.27 -11.60
N PRO A 689 13.50 -20.35 -12.39
CA PRO A 689 12.20 -20.70 -12.96
C PRO A 689 11.14 -20.96 -11.89
N ILE A 690 9.94 -20.45 -12.12
CA ILE A 690 8.75 -20.72 -11.28
C ILE A 690 8.10 -22.01 -11.77
N THR A 691 7.51 -22.79 -10.85
CA THR A 691 6.72 -23.98 -11.19
C THR A 691 5.70 -23.67 -12.29
N GLY A 692 5.87 -24.31 -13.45
CA GLY A 692 5.04 -24.10 -14.65
C GLY A 692 5.79 -23.45 -15.82
N SER A 693 6.93 -22.80 -15.58
CA SER A 693 7.84 -22.38 -16.66
C SER A 693 8.55 -23.60 -17.25
N THR A 694 8.85 -23.56 -18.55
CA THR A 694 9.65 -24.57 -19.24
C THR A 694 11.16 -24.30 -19.14
N ALA A 695 11.56 -23.16 -18.59
CA ALA A 695 12.95 -22.76 -18.45
C ALA A 695 13.72 -23.62 -17.43
N GLY A 696 14.98 -23.89 -17.71
CA GLY A 696 15.92 -24.55 -16.81
C GLY A 696 16.67 -23.60 -15.87
N ASP A 697 16.88 -22.35 -16.28
CA ASP A 697 17.56 -21.31 -15.50
C ASP A 697 16.99 -19.90 -15.78
N ALA A 698 17.49 -18.86 -15.08
CA ALA A 698 16.93 -17.52 -15.21
C ALA A 698 17.19 -16.85 -16.58
N LEU A 699 18.29 -17.18 -17.28
CA LEU A 699 18.54 -16.63 -18.62
C LEU A 699 17.53 -17.18 -19.62
N GLU A 700 17.20 -18.47 -19.52
CA GLU A 700 16.13 -19.06 -20.33
C GLU A 700 14.75 -18.50 -19.96
N CYS A 701 14.47 -18.22 -18.67
CA CYS A 701 13.26 -17.48 -18.29
C CYS A 701 13.17 -16.14 -19.05
N PHE A 702 14.24 -15.35 -19.07
CA PHE A 702 14.26 -14.08 -19.77
C PHE A 702 14.06 -14.25 -21.28
N ALA A 703 14.72 -15.23 -21.91
CA ALA A 703 14.54 -15.53 -23.33
C ALA A 703 13.09 -15.91 -23.68
N LEU A 704 12.39 -16.63 -22.80
CA LEU A 704 10.98 -16.98 -22.98
C LEU A 704 10.01 -15.84 -22.61
N GLY A 705 10.49 -14.82 -21.91
CA GLY A 705 9.65 -13.75 -21.35
C GLY A 705 8.96 -14.13 -20.03
N ASP A 706 9.38 -15.24 -19.42
CA ASP A 706 8.91 -15.67 -18.10
C ASP A 706 9.60 -14.84 -17.01
N LEU A 707 8.81 -14.26 -16.10
CA LEU A 707 9.40 -13.59 -14.94
C LEU A 707 9.93 -14.65 -13.96
N PRO A 708 11.24 -14.68 -13.64
CA PRO A 708 11.79 -15.60 -12.66
C PRO A 708 11.28 -15.28 -11.24
N GLY A 709 11.28 -16.29 -10.38
CA GLY A 709 11.03 -16.17 -8.95
C GLY A 709 12.32 -15.80 -8.21
N ILE A 710 12.29 -14.76 -7.38
CA ILE A 710 13.40 -14.36 -6.52
C ILE A 710 13.33 -15.13 -5.19
N ALA A 711 14.40 -15.85 -4.88
CA ALA A 711 14.59 -16.56 -3.62
C ALA A 711 15.23 -15.67 -2.55
N THR A 712 16.31 -14.95 -2.89
CA THR A 712 16.97 -14.03 -1.94
C THR A 712 17.55 -12.80 -2.63
N VAL A 713 17.69 -11.71 -1.86
CA VAL A 713 18.28 -10.43 -2.28
C VAL A 713 19.27 -9.99 -1.22
N LEU A 714 20.51 -9.75 -1.63
CA LEU A 714 21.59 -9.25 -0.79
C LEU A 714 22.00 -7.84 -1.25
N VAL A 715 22.29 -6.97 -0.29
CA VAL A 715 22.89 -5.64 -0.51
C VAL A 715 24.08 -5.51 0.43
N ASP A 716 25.25 -5.17 -0.10
CA ASP A 716 26.51 -5.16 0.66
C ASP A 716 26.73 -6.48 1.42
N GLY A 717 26.37 -7.62 0.82
CA GLY A 717 26.46 -8.95 1.44
C GLY A 717 25.40 -9.26 2.51
N VAL A 718 24.57 -8.27 2.88
CA VAL A 718 23.52 -8.42 3.89
C VAL A 718 22.23 -8.92 3.23
N PRO A 719 21.65 -10.05 3.68
CA PRO A 719 20.39 -10.56 3.12
C PRO A 719 19.21 -9.70 3.58
N LEU A 720 18.78 -8.77 2.72
CA LEU A 720 17.60 -7.93 2.96
C LEU A 720 16.28 -8.68 2.65
N VAL A 721 16.35 -9.71 1.82
CA VAL A 721 15.27 -10.68 1.59
C VAL A 721 15.86 -12.07 1.70
N GLU A 722 15.67 -12.75 2.84
CA GLU A 722 16.43 -13.98 3.14
C GLU A 722 15.90 -15.25 2.46
N THR A 723 14.59 -15.39 2.23
CA THR A 723 14.00 -16.67 1.78
C THR A 723 12.97 -16.59 0.65
N ARG A 724 12.20 -15.49 0.57
CA ARG A 724 11.21 -15.34 -0.50
C ARG A 724 10.85 -13.88 -0.74
N SER A 725 10.81 -13.50 -2.01
CA SER A 725 10.23 -12.24 -2.44
C SER A 725 8.71 -12.15 -2.18
N GLN A 726 8.25 -10.99 -1.74
CA GLN A 726 6.81 -10.66 -1.64
C GLN A 726 6.20 -10.24 -2.99
N GLN A 727 7.03 -10.02 -4.01
CA GLN A 727 6.62 -9.51 -5.32
C GLN A 727 6.69 -10.56 -6.43
N THR A 728 7.44 -11.65 -6.25
CA THR A 728 7.50 -12.78 -7.18
C THR A 728 6.92 -14.05 -6.54
N PRO A 729 6.35 -14.97 -7.34
CA PRO A 729 6.17 -16.35 -6.88
C PRO A 729 7.52 -16.97 -6.48
N PRO A 730 7.53 -18.02 -5.65
CA PRO A 730 8.75 -18.72 -5.30
C PRO A 730 9.31 -19.44 -6.54
N PRO A 731 10.65 -19.52 -6.70
CA PRO A 731 11.24 -20.40 -7.69
C PRO A 731 10.95 -21.88 -7.38
N SER A 732 11.14 -22.74 -8.38
CA SER A 732 10.90 -24.20 -8.30
C SER A 732 11.85 -24.93 -7.34
N ARG A 733 12.98 -24.29 -7.01
CA ARG A 733 13.95 -24.69 -5.99
C ARG A 733 14.07 -23.59 -4.94
N SER A 734 14.52 -23.94 -3.74
CA SER A 734 14.70 -22.99 -2.63
C SER A 734 16.16 -22.83 -2.25
N VAL A 735 16.50 -21.66 -1.70
CA VAL A 735 17.79 -21.45 -1.04
C VAL A 735 17.78 -22.03 0.38
N SER A 736 18.96 -22.31 0.92
CA SER A 736 19.12 -22.68 2.33
C SER A 736 20.31 -21.98 2.97
N TRP A 737 20.23 -21.74 4.28
CA TRP A 737 21.24 -21.00 5.05
C TRP A 737 21.83 -21.90 6.14
N ARG A 738 23.15 -21.81 6.35
CA ARG A 738 23.89 -22.43 7.46
C ARG A 738 24.82 -21.42 8.13
N GLY A 739 25.12 -21.59 9.42
CA GLY A 739 25.94 -20.67 10.21
C GLY A 739 25.13 -19.62 10.99
N GLU A 740 25.68 -19.10 12.09
CA GLU A 740 25.05 -18.09 12.96
C GLU A 740 25.50 -16.66 12.57
N LEU A 741 24.59 -15.69 12.60
CA LEU A 741 24.95 -14.26 12.52
C LEU A 741 25.66 -13.85 13.82
N THR A 742 26.98 -13.67 13.79
CA THR A 742 27.70 -13.09 14.92
C THR A 742 27.31 -11.60 15.05
N PRO A 743 26.80 -11.14 16.21
CA PRO A 743 26.52 -9.72 16.40
C PRO A 743 27.81 -8.92 16.25
N ALA A 744 27.80 -7.87 15.42
CA ALA A 744 28.96 -6.99 15.27
C ALA A 744 29.35 -6.39 16.64
N THR A 745 30.59 -6.58 17.05
CA THR A 745 31.17 -5.74 18.10
C THR A 745 31.37 -4.36 17.49
N ALA A 746 30.72 -3.35 18.08
CA ALA A 746 30.82 -1.98 17.60
C ALA A 746 32.30 -1.55 17.55
N PRO A 747 32.81 -0.98 16.44
CA PRO A 747 34.16 -0.46 16.41
C PRO A 747 34.30 0.64 17.46
N ALA A 748 35.41 0.60 18.21
CA ALA A 748 35.75 1.63 19.18
C ALA A 748 35.72 2.99 18.48
N ARG A 749 34.81 3.88 18.89
CA ARG A 749 34.77 5.26 18.42
C ARG A 749 36.09 5.93 18.73
N VAL A 750 36.91 6.16 17.71
CA VAL A 750 37.94 7.19 17.74
C VAL A 750 37.21 8.52 17.71
N THR A 751 37.13 9.18 18.87
CA THR A 751 36.65 10.56 18.98
C THR A 751 37.70 11.49 18.39
N GLY A 752 37.58 11.77 17.08
CA GLY A 752 38.20 12.92 16.44
C GLY A 752 37.19 14.06 16.38
N CYS A 753 37.45 15.15 17.11
CA CYS A 753 36.73 16.41 16.96
C CYS A 753 36.92 16.96 15.53
N CYS A 754 35.81 17.28 14.86
CA CYS A 754 35.56 18.51 14.09
C CYS A 754 34.07 18.56 13.72
#